data_AF-A0A1I3F1I5-F1
#
_entry.id   AF-A0A1I3F1I5-F1
#
_cell.length_a   1.000
_cell.length_b   1.000
_cell.length_c   1.000
_cell.angle_alpha   90.00
_cell.angle_beta   90.00
_cell.angle_gamma   90.00
#
_symmetry.space_group_name_H-M   'P 1'
#
loop_
_entity.id
_entity.type
_entity.pdbx_description
1 polymer ?
#
loop_
_entity_poly.entity_id
_entity_poly.type
_entity_poly.pdbx_seq_one_letter_code
_entity_poly.pdbx_strand_id
1 'polypeptide(L)'
;MDSSADGMPGESAQEKEREYLLKDMMIRTVASDMAYSRGVRYYNQGRVTHLERVRDSRYRAEVDGSIKYEVEVRLSKDGSGIEQYTCDCPAASQYLGACKHVVAVLKAIQDEQAGEEQEQEANLSKSEIFSQLKRTFDVRQQGEPAESTSSRRMFRFFADADREDSTQYRVASQAAYLVPRLFVEDLYGRIECWLEFRFGTDRLYVVRNVLEFLRSKEKGETWQLGRNSALDLADIRWADPVSAKLYAMLKDAHRAEKEVLLYGPNNGVYYSGFHSYIFEQKQFKLAPDNLGRFLAVMGDTPFEMRINGADIGDVRGSQGQPQIGVSIREKEGRGQVSLTTEEILPLDDACRYLYQDQHIYAVTAKFARAVKPLWQSFRTTTRIEVPRSEMGRFFGEVLPRLEKAAAVEVDPAFLEQYMLQPLTAELYIDYAGDGIAVRPLLCYGDAKFNPLVAAAPPLRDGRHLVRDARGEQEIMTRLSVYGFRPERDQLVQKDEERSYDFLTEELPNLPAWVDVFYEDSFVKRPVRPMPKVAAGVSVNDMDLLEVTFNMKDLDVHELMDILDSYKQKRRYHRLKDRTFVTLEEQQMQALADFVENAGITRKNAADGATVELPLSQAMYLDELARADETLHLERSRTFRSIVRNIRRPEEADYEVPAELKEVLRDYQVTGFNWLSTLADYHLGGILADDMGLGKTLQVIAFLLARQDASQPPSLVVAPTSLMYNWLDEIARFAPSLKAAAVAGTKAQREAVLAEADKSYDVLVTTYNMLKRDIALYEKRKFRYAFLDEAQHIKNPTTQNARAVKKIKTGGYFALTGTPIENTLTELWSIFDFLMPGYLLTHKKFKERYETQIVREQDERMLTNLRRHVMPFILRRMKKDVLKELPDKVERKMVSDMTPKQEKIYQAWFVRSQREFAAELRANGFGESRIKILAILTRLRQIACDPAMFLEGYEGGSGKLDMLEEVVGEAVAGGHRILVFSQFTTMLEHIGERLKQIGITYYYLDGATPALERIRLVKMFNAGNIPVFLISLKAGGTGLNLTGADMVIHFDPWWNPAVEDQATDRAYRLGQKNNVQVLKFITKGTVEEKIYELQEKKKSLIDQMIQPGDNFLSKLSEEEIRELFEQR
;
A
#
# COMPACT_ATOMS: atom_id res chain seq x y z
N MET A 1 -85.35 -13.44 25.36
CA MET A 1 -85.50 -12.41 26.39
C MET A 1 -85.09 -11.09 25.76
N ASP A 2 -86.10 -10.34 25.28
CA ASP A 2 -86.33 -8.90 25.45
C ASP A 2 -85.15 -8.07 26.04
N SER A 3 -84.80 -6.86 25.59
CA SER A 3 -85.49 -5.90 24.71
C SER A 3 -84.67 -4.60 24.59
N SER A 4 -84.87 -3.84 23.50
CA SER A 4 -84.84 -2.34 23.38
C SER A 4 -83.46 -1.65 23.39
N ALA A 5 -83.16 -0.56 22.66
CA ALA A 5 -83.94 0.39 21.85
C ALA A 5 -83.03 1.20 20.89
N ASP A 6 -83.65 1.70 19.82
CA ASP A 6 -83.50 3.00 19.11
C ASP A 6 -82.22 3.45 18.36
N GLY A 7 -82.47 3.87 17.10
CA GLY A 7 -81.86 5.07 16.51
C GLY A 7 -81.20 4.93 15.11
N MET A 8 -82.00 5.02 14.04
CA MET A 8 -81.56 5.53 12.71
C MET A 8 -81.85 7.05 12.65
N PRO A 9 -81.08 7.91 11.93
CA PRO A 9 -81.07 7.93 10.46
C PRO A 9 -79.71 8.27 9.81
N GLY A 10 -79.64 8.09 8.49
CA GLY A 10 -78.47 8.42 7.68
C GLY A 10 -78.32 9.91 7.37
N GLU A 11 -77.10 10.30 7.03
CA GLU A 11 -76.69 11.50 6.29
C GLU A 11 -75.26 11.20 5.79
N SER A 12 -75.06 10.96 4.50
CA SER A 12 -74.84 11.95 3.44
C SER A 12 -73.43 12.55 3.47
N ALA A 13 -72.71 12.25 2.39
CA ALA A 13 -71.76 13.12 1.69
C ALA A 13 -71.02 14.20 2.51
N GLN A 14 -69.84 13.86 3.04
CA GLN A 14 -68.73 14.82 3.23
C GLN A 14 -67.40 14.07 3.53
N GLU A 15 -67.00 13.15 2.64
CA GLU A 15 -65.61 12.67 2.56
C GLU A 15 -65.09 12.76 1.10
N LYS A 16 -65.53 13.80 0.40
CA LYS A 16 -64.96 14.23 -0.89
C LYS A 16 -64.62 15.70 -0.79
N GLU A 17 -63.36 15.97 -0.46
CA GLU A 17 -62.53 17.12 -0.88
C GLU A 17 -61.37 17.26 0.11
N ARG A 18 -60.32 16.47 -0.10
CA ARG A 18 -58.95 16.91 0.16
C ARG A 18 -58.25 16.85 -1.20
N GLU A 19 -58.23 18.00 -1.85
CA GLU A 19 -57.76 18.14 -3.23
C GLU A 19 -56.27 17.82 -3.34
N TYR A 20 -55.92 17.26 -4.49
CA TYR A 20 -54.71 16.48 -4.73
C TYR A 20 -53.57 17.41 -5.17
N LEU A 21 -52.91 18.06 -4.22
CA LEU A 21 -51.75 18.91 -4.48
C LEU A 21 -50.53 18.12 -4.99
N LEU A 22 -49.80 18.70 -5.94
CA LEU A 22 -48.51 18.19 -6.40
C LEU A 22 -47.53 18.20 -5.22
N LYS A 23 -47.11 17.02 -4.75
CA LYS A 23 -46.21 16.88 -3.59
C LYS A 23 -44.75 16.89 -4.00
N ASP A 24 -43.88 17.37 -3.11
CA ASP A 24 -42.45 17.50 -3.36
C ASP A 24 -41.78 16.15 -3.71
N MET A 25 -42.33 15.06 -3.14
CA MET A 25 -41.94 13.69 -3.46
C MET A 25 -42.18 13.33 -4.94
N MET A 26 -43.23 13.85 -5.57
CA MET A 26 -43.52 13.62 -6.99
C MET A 26 -42.61 14.42 -7.92
N ILE A 27 -42.13 15.59 -7.48
CA ILE A 27 -41.15 16.37 -8.25
C ILE A 27 -39.77 15.68 -8.21
N ARG A 28 -39.43 15.03 -7.09
CA ARG A 28 -38.20 14.27 -6.90
C ARG A 28 -38.16 12.94 -7.66
N THR A 29 -39.30 12.34 -8.00
CA THR A 29 -39.35 11.10 -8.78
C THR A 29 -39.04 11.31 -10.26
N VAL A 30 -39.28 12.52 -10.79
CA VAL A 30 -38.99 12.85 -12.19
C VAL A 30 -37.63 13.49 -12.40
N ALA A 31 -36.92 13.93 -11.36
CA ALA A 31 -35.62 14.62 -11.46
C ALA A 31 -34.53 13.96 -10.61
N SER A 32 -33.29 13.92 -11.11
CA SER A 32 -32.13 13.49 -10.28
C SER A 32 -31.87 14.46 -9.12
N ASP A 33 -31.26 14.00 -8.02
CA ASP A 33 -30.97 14.85 -6.84
C ASP A 33 -30.20 16.14 -7.19
N MET A 34 -29.28 16.06 -8.16
CA MET A 34 -28.53 17.23 -8.63
C MET A 34 -29.38 18.19 -9.48
N ALA A 35 -30.29 17.68 -10.31
CA ALA A 35 -31.23 18.51 -11.07
C ALA A 35 -32.29 19.12 -10.16
N TYR A 36 -32.78 18.35 -9.18
CA TYR A 36 -33.75 18.78 -8.19
C TYR A 36 -33.20 19.90 -7.30
N SER A 37 -32.02 19.71 -6.69
CA SER A 37 -31.38 20.73 -5.84
C SER A 37 -31.06 22.03 -6.60
N ARG A 38 -30.61 21.93 -7.85
CA ARG A 38 -30.38 23.09 -8.72
C ARG A 38 -31.69 23.77 -9.13
N GLY A 39 -32.74 22.99 -9.41
CA GLY A 39 -34.06 23.51 -9.78
C GLY A 39 -34.75 24.24 -8.63
N VAL A 40 -34.69 23.69 -7.41
CA VAL A 40 -35.15 24.36 -6.19
C VAL A 40 -34.38 25.65 -5.95
N ARG A 41 -33.07 25.68 -6.23
CA ARG A 41 -32.29 26.92 -6.15
C ARG A 41 -32.74 27.96 -7.20
N TYR A 42 -33.10 27.55 -8.41
CA TYR A 42 -33.61 28.46 -9.45
C TYR A 42 -34.99 29.02 -9.09
N TYR A 43 -35.86 28.18 -8.53
CA TYR A 43 -37.15 28.57 -7.97
C TYR A 43 -36.99 29.59 -6.82
N ASN A 44 -36.17 29.27 -5.81
CA ASN A 44 -35.92 30.16 -4.66
C ASN A 44 -35.25 31.50 -5.03
N GLN A 45 -34.61 31.56 -6.21
CA GLN A 45 -34.02 32.79 -6.75
C GLN A 45 -35.01 33.61 -7.60
N GLY A 46 -36.28 33.19 -7.69
CA GLY A 46 -37.33 33.91 -8.43
C GLY A 46 -37.13 33.88 -9.95
N ARG A 47 -36.46 32.84 -10.49
CA ARG A 47 -36.09 32.78 -11.92
C ARG A 47 -37.19 32.22 -12.82
N VAL A 48 -38.32 31.80 -12.26
CA VAL A 48 -39.49 31.36 -13.03
C VAL A 48 -40.36 32.58 -13.27
N THR A 49 -40.61 32.89 -14.53
CA THR A 49 -41.36 34.06 -14.98
C THR A 49 -42.48 33.61 -15.91
N HIS A 50 -43.61 34.33 -15.92
CA HIS A 50 -44.75 34.04 -16.80
C HIS A 50 -45.30 32.62 -16.69
N LEU A 51 -45.55 32.13 -15.46
CA LEU A 51 -46.28 30.87 -15.25
C LEU A 51 -47.76 31.07 -15.62
N GLU A 52 -48.23 30.35 -16.64
CA GLU A 52 -49.60 30.40 -17.13
C GLU A 52 -50.20 28.99 -17.19
N ARG A 53 -51.42 28.85 -16.67
CA ARG A 53 -52.20 27.61 -16.75
C ARG A 53 -53.04 27.59 -18.03
N VAL A 54 -52.69 26.68 -18.93
CA VAL A 54 -53.39 26.38 -20.19
C VAL A 54 -54.46 25.29 -19.94
N ARG A 55 -55.48 25.20 -20.81
CA ARG A 55 -56.55 24.19 -20.73
C ARG A 55 -55.97 22.76 -20.61
N ASP A 56 -56.66 21.90 -19.86
CA ASP A 56 -56.38 20.46 -19.72
C ASP A 56 -55.15 20.11 -18.83
N SER A 57 -55.04 20.77 -17.66
CA SER A 57 -53.99 20.59 -16.62
C SER A 57 -52.57 20.81 -17.12
N ARG A 58 -52.39 21.77 -18.03
CA ARG A 58 -51.12 22.08 -18.68
C ARG A 58 -50.64 23.46 -18.24
N TYR A 59 -49.35 23.60 -17.98
CA TYR A 59 -48.71 24.81 -17.49
C TYR A 59 -47.54 25.17 -18.39
N ARG A 60 -47.39 26.46 -18.69
CA ARG A 60 -46.27 26.98 -19.48
C ARG A 60 -45.58 28.10 -18.70
N ALA A 61 -44.25 28.13 -18.72
CA ALA A 61 -43.47 29.16 -18.04
C ALA A 61 -42.12 29.42 -18.73
N GLU A 62 -41.56 30.60 -18.52
CA GLU A 62 -40.21 30.96 -18.93
C GLU A 62 -39.26 30.94 -17.72
N VAL A 63 -38.09 30.30 -17.86
CA VAL A 63 -37.09 30.23 -16.79
C VAL A 63 -35.79 30.92 -17.19
N ASP A 64 -35.37 31.90 -16.38
CA ASP A 64 -34.16 32.70 -16.61
C ASP A 64 -32.87 31.92 -16.27
N GLY A 65 -32.20 31.44 -17.31
CA GLY A 65 -30.90 30.77 -17.24
C GLY A 65 -29.78 31.59 -17.88
N SER A 66 -28.93 30.94 -18.68
CA SER A 66 -27.95 31.63 -19.54
C SER A 66 -28.63 32.44 -20.66
N ILE A 67 -29.79 31.95 -21.09
CA ILE A 67 -30.81 32.60 -21.90
C ILE A 67 -32.17 32.24 -21.29
N LYS A 68 -33.27 32.80 -21.79
CA LYS A 68 -34.62 32.38 -21.40
C LYS A 68 -34.95 31.03 -22.02
N TYR A 69 -35.44 30.10 -21.21
CA TYR A 69 -35.81 28.75 -21.61
C TYR A 69 -37.31 28.55 -21.41
N GLU A 70 -37.98 28.01 -22.42
CA GLU A 70 -39.40 27.73 -22.36
C GLU A 70 -39.66 26.32 -21.80
N VAL A 71 -40.57 26.24 -20.84
CA VAL A 71 -40.89 25.02 -20.10
C VAL A 71 -42.39 24.78 -20.14
N GLU A 72 -42.79 23.57 -20.51
CA GLU A 72 -44.18 23.14 -20.51
C GLU A 72 -44.33 21.87 -19.66
N VAL A 73 -45.36 21.84 -18.82
CA VAL A 73 -45.63 20.73 -17.88
C VAL A 73 -47.11 20.39 -17.95
N ARG A 74 -47.43 19.11 -18.07
CA ARG A 74 -48.79 18.58 -17.96
C ARG A 74 -48.91 17.73 -16.70
N LEU A 75 -49.84 18.11 -15.84
CA LEU A 75 -50.22 17.36 -14.66
C LEU A 75 -51.41 16.45 -14.98
N SER A 76 -51.61 15.43 -14.15
CA SER A 76 -52.77 14.55 -14.22
C SER A 76 -54.07 15.32 -13.97
N LYS A 77 -55.20 14.74 -14.38
CA LYS A 77 -56.52 15.39 -14.25
C LYS A 77 -56.87 15.80 -12.82
N ASP A 78 -56.33 15.10 -11.84
CA ASP A 78 -56.45 15.36 -10.40
C ASP A 78 -55.36 16.28 -9.85
N GLY A 79 -54.40 16.74 -10.67
CA GLY A 79 -53.42 17.77 -10.29
C GLY A 79 -52.22 17.30 -9.46
N SER A 80 -52.21 16.05 -8.98
CA SER A 80 -51.14 15.52 -8.09
C SER A 80 -50.00 14.80 -8.80
N GLY A 81 -50.21 14.34 -10.02
CA GLY A 81 -49.25 13.56 -10.80
C GLY A 81 -48.67 14.36 -11.96
N ILE A 82 -47.43 14.06 -12.33
CA ILE A 82 -46.76 14.66 -13.49
C ILE A 82 -46.90 13.67 -14.65
N GLU A 83 -47.67 14.02 -15.68
CA GLU A 83 -47.89 13.16 -16.85
C GLU A 83 -46.83 13.38 -17.92
N GLN A 84 -46.48 14.64 -18.18
CA GLN A 84 -45.55 15.00 -19.24
C GLN A 84 -44.85 16.33 -18.94
N TYR A 85 -43.61 16.49 -19.38
CA TYR A 85 -42.90 17.77 -19.32
C TYR A 85 -41.92 17.91 -20.49
N THR A 86 -41.69 19.14 -20.94
CA THR A 86 -40.73 19.49 -21.97
C THR A 86 -39.99 20.78 -21.60
N CYS A 87 -38.75 20.89 -22.03
CA CYS A 87 -37.95 22.10 -21.90
C CYS A 87 -36.97 22.17 -23.07
N ASP A 88 -36.79 23.37 -23.63
CA ASP A 88 -35.92 23.64 -24.77
C ASP A 88 -34.42 23.73 -24.42
N CYS A 89 -34.04 23.49 -23.15
CA CYS A 89 -32.64 23.56 -22.75
C CYS A 89 -31.82 22.33 -23.23
N PRO A 90 -30.51 22.48 -23.53
CA PRO A 90 -29.68 21.38 -24.04
C PRO A 90 -29.60 20.15 -23.13
N ALA A 91 -29.84 20.32 -21.82
CA ALA A 91 -29.83 19.21 -20.86
C ALA A 91 -31.10 18.33 -20.95
N ALA A 92 -32.20 18.84 -21.49
CA ALA A 92 -33.44 18.05 -21.63
C ALA A 92 -33.32 16.96 -22.71
N SER A 93 -32.41 17.11 -23.68
CA SER A 93 -32.17 16.13 -24.75
C SER A 93 -31.06 15.12 -24.44
N GLN A 94 -30.30 15.31 -23.36
CA GLN A 94 -29.13 14.49 -23.00
C GLN A 94 -29.29 13.67 -21.71
N TYR A 95 -30.30 13.94 -20.88
CA TYR A 95 -30.52 13.25 -19.60
C TYR A 95 -31.90 12.58 -19.55
N LEU A 96 -31.98 11.39 -18.94
CA LEU A 96 -33.25 10.75 -18.58
C LEU A 96 -33.78 11.38 -17.28
N GLY A 97 -34.65 12.38 -17.40
CA GLY A 97 -35.33 13.04 -16.27
C GLY A 97 -35.54 14.55 -16.46
N ALA A 98 -36.40 15.14 -15.62
CA ALA A 98 -36.69 16.56 -15.57
C ALA A 98 -35.43 17.38 -15.28
N CYS A 99 -35.13 18.33 -16.15
CA CYS A 99 -34.00 19.24 -15.98
C CYS A 99 -34.29 20.25 -14.85
N LYS A 100 -33.25 20.97 -14.41
CA LYS A 100 -33.39 21.98 -13.35
C LYS A 100 -34.46 23.07 -13.64
N HIS A 101 -34.70 23.40 -14.91
CA HIS A 101 -35.73 24.39 -15.28
C HIS A 101 -37.14 23.81 -15.13
N VAL A 102 -37.35 22.54 -15.54
CA VAL A 102 -38.62 21.82 -15.32
C VAL A 102 -38.93 21.68 -13.83
N VAL A 103 -37.93 21.34 -13.00
CA VAL A 103 -38.10 21.30 -11.54
C VAL A 103 -38.47 22.67 -10.98
N ALA A 104 -37.84 23.74 -11.44
CA ALA A 104 -38.15 25.09 -10.97
C ALA A 104 -39.62 25.46 -11.24
N VAL A 105 -40.13 25.10 -12.43
CA VAL A 105 -41.54 25.31 -12.80
C VAL A 105 -42.49 24.43 -12.01
N LEU A 106 -42.15 23.14 -11.79
CA LEU A 106 -42.96 22.25 -10.94
C LEU A 106 -43.05 22.74 -9.49
N LYS A 107 -41.99 23.36 -8.95
CA LYS A 107 -42.02 24.01 -7.63
C LYS A 107 -42.88 25.27 -7.64
N ALA A 108 -42.86 26.04 -8.73
CA ALA A 108 -43.74 27.19 -8.88
C ALA A 108 -45.22 26.79 -8.98
N ILE A 109 -45.54 25.70 -9.70
CA ILE A 109 -46.90 25.15 -9.78
C ILE A 109 -47.33 24.59 -8.42
N GLN A 110 -46.43 23.93 -7.68
CA GLN A 110 -46.72 23.46 -6.32
C GLN A 110 -47.05 24.62 -5.37
N ASP A 111 -46.29 25.72 -5.44
CA ASP A 111 -46.55 26.90 -4.63
C ASP A 111 -47.80 27.68 -5.10
N GLU A 112 -48.13 27.65 -6.39
CA GLU A 112 -49.39 28.17 -6.94
C GLU A 112 -50.60 27.36 -6.44
N GLN A 113 -50.51 26.02 -6.48
CA GLN A 113 -51.54 25.12 -5.93
C GLN A 113 -51.68 25.25 -4.40
N ALA A 114 -50.58 25.48 -3.67
CA ALA A 114 -50.62 25.76 -2.24
C ALA A 114 -51.12 27.18 -1.91
N GLY A 115 -50.97 28.12 -2.85
CA GLY A 115 -51.50 29.48 -2.77
C GLY A 115 -53.01 29.54 -3.04
N GLU A 116 -53.54 28.67 -3.89
CA GLU A 116 -54.98 28.51 -4.14
C GLU A 116 -55.75 28.00 -2.89
N GLU A 117 -55.09 27.27 -1.98
CA GLU A 117 -55.65 26.89 -0.66
C GLU A 117 -55.67 28.05 0.36
N GLN A 118 -54.92 29.14 0.14
CA GLN A 118 -54.79 30.25 1.10
C GLN A 118 -55.71 31.47 0.82
N GLU A 119 -56.57 31.43 -0.20
CA GLU A 119 -57.66 32.40 -0.36
C GLU A 119 -58.94 32.04 0.43
N GLN A 120 -58.99 30.92 1.17
CA GLN A 120 -60.15 30.57 2.00
C GLN A 120 -60.01 30.72 3.52
N GLU A 121 -58.81 30.94 4.09
CA GLU A 121 -58.71 31.26 5.53
C GLU A 121 -57.71 32.40 5.80
N ALA A 122 -58.13 33.60 5.40
CA ALA A 122 -57.54 34.84 5.86
C ALA A 122 -57.89 35.10 7.33
N ASN A 123 -56.89 35.03 8.21
CA ASN A 123 -56.62 35.92 9.35
C ASN A 123 -55.97 35.13 10.49
N LEU A 124 -54.70 35.40 10.80
CA LEU A 124 -54.30 36.03 12.07
C LEU A 124 -52.77 36.15 12.18
N SER A 125 -52.37 37.07 13.05
CA SER A 125 -51.15 37.87 12.92
C SER A 125 -49.82 37.18 13.21
N LYS A 126 -48.81 37.67 12.48
CA LYS A 126 -47.34 37.66 12.64
C LYS A 126 -46.74 37.84 14.06
N SER A 127 -47.47 37.69 15.16
CA SER A 127 -46.95 38.00 16.50
C SER A 127 -46.33 36.82 17.27
N GLU A 128 -46.55 35.56 16.85
CA GLU A 128 -45.95 34.39 17.54
C GLU A 128 -44.68 33.85 16.88
N ILE A 129 -44.46 34.18 15.60
CA ILE A 129 -43.28 33.73 14.82
C ILE A 129 -41.98 34.38 15.34
N PHE A 130 -42.06 35.52 16.03
CA PHE A 130 -40.90 36.26 16.52
C PHE A 130 -40.37 35.84 17.91
N SER A 131 -41.07 34.96 18.65
CA SER A 131 -40.67 34.58 20.02
C SER A 131 -39.85 33.28 20.09
N GLN A 132 -40.00 32.37 19.12
CA GLN A 132 -39.27 31.09 19.11
C GLN A 132 -37.89 31.17 18.43
N LEU A 133 -37.68 32.14 17.52
CA LEU A 133 -36.40 32.36 16.82
C LEU A 133 -35.29 32.95 17.70
N LYS A 134 -35.57 33.29 18.96
CA LYS A 134 -34.62 33.92 19.90
C LYS A 134 -33.98 32.97 20.93
N ARG A 135 -34.21 31.65 20.85
CA ARG A 135 -33.73 30.68 21.86
C ARG A 135 -32.69 29.66 21.38
N THR A 136 -32.19 29.73 20.15
CA THR A 136 -31.27 28.72 19.58
C THR A 136 -29.83 29.17 19.35
N PHE A 137 -29.42 30.31 19.91
CA PHE A 137 -28.00 30.66 20.05
C PHE A 137 -27.73 31.29 21.42
N ASP A 138 -27.77 30.47 22.48
CA ASP A 138 -26.77 30.58 23.54
C ASP A 138 -26.68 29.29 24.37
N VAL A 139 -25.47 28.75 24.43
CA VAL A 139 -25.08 27.68 25.35
C VAL A 139 -24.37 28.36 26.50
N ARG A 140 -25.01 28.41 27.69
CA ARG A 140 -24.39 28.11 28.99
C ARG A 140 -25.37 28.28 30.17
N GLN A 141 -25.49 27.17 30.91
CA GLN A 141 -25.74 27.05 32.37
C GLN A 141 -27.16 27.38 32.87
N GLN A 142 -27.86 26.57 33.67
CA GLN A 142 -27.54 25.41 34.55
C GLN A 142 -28.87 24.68 34.91
N GLY A 143 -28.82 23.35 35.15
CA GLY A 143 -29.70 22.64 36.10
C GLY A 143 -30.81 21.71 35.57
N GLU A 144 -30.46 20.44 35.29
CA GLU A 144 -31.19 19.14 35.48
C GLU A 144 -32.68 18.93 35.05
N PRO A 145 -33.21 17.68 34.97
CA PRO A 145 -32.80 16.55 34.12
C PRO A 145 -34.00 16.02 33.29
N ALA A 146 -33.81 15.73 32.00
CA ALA A 146 -34.77 14.92 31.23
C ALA A 146 -34.10 14.18 30.05
N GLU A 147 -34.30 12.88 30.02
CA GLU A 147 -33.70 11.87 29.14
C GLU A 147 -33.84 12.17 27.64
N SER A 148 -32.71 12.11 26.91
CA SER A 148 -32.66 12.34 25.47
C SER A 148 -32.97 11.07 24.67
N THR A 149 -33.78 11.19 23.62
CA THR A 149 -34.14 10.14 22.65
C THR A 149 -32.93 9.51 21.94
N SER A 150 -31.78 10.21 21.95
CA SER A 150 -30.49 9.71 21.44
C SER A 150 -29.88 8.64 22.34
N SER A 151 -30.07 8.73 23.67
CA SER A 151 -29.68 7.67 24.60
C SER A 151 -30.50 6.41 24.38
N ARG A 152 -31.82 6.51 24.14
CA ARG A 152 -32.67 5.35 23.78
C ARG A 152 -32.28 4.68 22.47
N ARG A 153 -31.80 5.43 21.47
CA ARG A 153 -31.25 4.85 20.22
C ARG A 153 -29.93 4.14 20.48
N MET A 154 -29.02 4.76 21.24
CA MET A 154 -27.74 4.14 21.59
C MET A 154 -27.95 2.89 22.46
N PHE A 155 -28.80 2.93 23.47
CA PHE A 155 -29.17 1.75 24.28
C PHE A 155 -29.84 0.66 23.43
N ARG A 156 -30.62 1.01 22.39
CA ARG A 156 -31.20 0.00 21.47
C ARG A 156 -30.15 -0.64 20.57
N PHE A 157 -29.22 0.16 20.03
CA PHE A 157 -28.13 -0.35 19.19
C PHE A 157 -27.13 -1.20 19.99
N PHE A 158 -26.85 -0.85 21.24
CA PHE A 158 -26.01 -1.67 22.12
C PHE A 158 -26.77 -2.85 22.75
N ALA A 159 -28.08 -2.76 22.99
CA ALA A 159 -28.89 -3.91 23.42
C ALA A 159 -29.10 -4.95 22.31
N ASP A 160 -29.11 -4.53 21.03
CA ASP A 160 -29.08 -5.44 19.89
C ASP A 160 -27.69 -6.08 19.71
N ALA A 161 -26.59 -5.36 20.04
CA ALA A 161 -25.24 -5.93 20.09
C ALA A 161 -25.04 -6.91 21.28
N ASP A 162 -25.58 -6.60 22.47
CA ASP A 162 -25.57 -7.51 23.64
C ASP A 162 -26.44 -8.76 23.43
N ARG A 163 -27.45 -8.71 22.54
CA ARG A 163 -28.24 -9.90 22.14
C ARG A 163 -27.47 -10.84 21.23
N GLU A 164 -26.54 -10.33 20.43
CA GLU A 164 -25.64 -11.16 19.64
C GLU A 164 -24.57 -11.82 20.53
N ASP A 165 -24.07 -11.12 21.56
CA ASP A 165 -23.08 -11.65 22.51
C ASP A 165 -23.67 -12.54 23.64
N SER A 166 -24.99 -12.51 23.88
CA SER A 166 -25.66 -13.31 24.93
C SER A 166 -26.24 -14.66 24.46
N THR A 167 -25.80 -15.20 23.32
CA THR A 167 -26.06 -16.61 22.96
C THR A 167 -25.21 -17.59 23.80
N GLN A 168 -25.31 -17.49 25.13
CA GLN A 168 -24.92 -18.56 26.03
C GLN A 168 -25.97 -19.68 25.97
N TYR A 169 -25.55 -20.82 25.38
CA TYR A 169 -26.06 -22.18 25.61
C TYR A 169 -27.58 -22.34 25.83
N ARG A 170 -28.40 -22.13 24.79
CA ARG A 170 -29.67 -22.86 24.67
C ARG A 170 -29.47 -24.03 23.71
N VAL A 171 -29.55 -25.25 24.22
CA VAL A 171 -29.55 -26.47 23.41
C VAL A 171 -30.94 -26.59 22.78
N ALA A 172 -31.05 -26.28 21.49
CA ALA A 172 -32.30 -26.41 20.73
C ALA A 172 -32.84 -27.85 20.83
N SER A 173 -34.11 -28.00 21.27
CA SER A 173 -34.66 -29.28 21.69
C SER A 173 -35.44 -30.04 20.61
N GLN A 174 -35.98 -29.34 19.59
CA GLN A 174 -36.91 -29.95 18.62
C GLN A 174 -36.33 -30.05 17.20
N ALA A 175 -36.36 -31.24 16.60
CA ALA A 175 -35.89 -31.49 15.24
C ALA A 175 -37.00 -31.19 14.21
N ALA A 176 -36.74 -30.28 13.27
CA ALA A 176 -37.68 -29.86 12.23
C ALA A 176 -37.13 -30.08 10.81
N TYR A 177 -38.03 -30.38 9.87
CA TYR A 177 -37.74 -30.64 8.47
C TYR A 177 -38.25 -29.50 7.57
N LEU A 178 -37.52 -29.22 6.49
CA LEU A 178 -37.89 -28.30 5.42
C LEU A 178 -37.85 -29.04 4.08
N VAL A 179 -39.01 -29.44 3.56
CA VAL A 179 -39.12 -30.28 2.37
C VAL A 179 -39.53 -29.44 1.14
N PRO A 180 -38.74 -29.43 0.06
CA PRO A 180 -39.03 -28.66 -1.14
C PRO A 180 -39.90 -29.44 -2.14
N ARG A 181 -40.59 -28.71 -3.01
CA ARG A 181 -41.24 -29.22 -4.23
C ARG A 181 -40.95 -28.28 -5.38
N LEU A 182 -40.44 -28.82 -6.49
CA LEU A 182 -40.09 -28.07 -7.69
C LEU A 182 -41.26 -27.99 -8.66
N PHE A 183 -41.52 -26.79 -9.16
CA PHE A 183 -42.53 -26.53 -10.18
C PHE A 183 -41.86 -25.95 -11.41
N VAL A 184 -42.30 -26.41 -12.58
CA VAL A 184 -41.85 -25.97 -13.89
C VAL A 184 -43.05 -25.71 -14.79
N GLU A 185 -43.13 -24.51 -15.36
CA GLU A 185 -44.14 -24.13 -16.35
C GLU A 185 -43.48 -23.63 -17.64
N ASP A 186 -43.97 -24.10 -18.79
CA ASP A 186 -43.65 -23.54 -20.10
C ASP A 186 -44.77 -22.58 -20.52
N LEU A 187 -44.52 -21.28 -20.33
CA LEU A 187 -45.41 -20.19 -20.73
C LEU A 187 -44.94 -19.63 -22.07
N TYR A 188 -45.50 -20.17 -23.16
CA TYR A 188 -45.24 -19.71 -24.54
C TYR A 188 -43.74 -19.74 -24.93
N GLY A 189 -42.97 -20.71 -24.44
CA GLY A 189 -41.55 -20.84 -24.72
C GLY A 189 -40.62 -20.16 -23.74
N ARG A 190 -41.15 -19.60 -22.65
CA ARG A 190 -40.37 -19.23 -21.48
C ARG A 190 -40.61 -20.29 -20.40
N ILE A 191 -39.53 -20.91 -19.96
CA ILE A 191 -39.57 -21.87 -18.86
C ILE A 191 -39.43 -21.10 -17.54
N GLU A 192 -40.42 -21.22 -16.66
CA GLU A 192 -40.38 -20.67 -15.31
C GLU A 192 -40.28 -21.80 -14.29
N CYS A 193 -39.30 -21.67 -13.38
CA CYS A 193 -39.07 -22.64 -12.30
C CYS A 193 -39.26 -21.96 -10.93
N TRP A 194 -39.93 -22.61 -9.98
CA TRP A 194 -39.99 -22.16 -8.60
C TRP A 194 -40.09 -23.31 -7.59
N LEU A 195 -39.73 -23.02 -6.34
CA LEU A 195 -39.88 -23.95 -5.21
C LEU A 195 -41.03 -23.54 -4.30
N GLU A 196 -41.76 -24.53 -3.81
CA GLU A 196 -42.63 -24.40 -2.64
C GLU A 196 -42.12 -25.31 -1.51
N PHE A 197 -42.32 -24.92 -0.25
CA PHE A 197 -41.78 -25.64 0.89
C PHE A 197 -42.87 -26.13 1.84
N ARG A 198 -42.63 -27.28 2.48
CA ARG A 198 -43.36 -27.73 3.67
C ARG A 198 -42.43 -27.77 4.87
N PHE A 199 -42.90 -27.30 6.02
CA PHE A 199 -42.12 -27.17 7.25
C PHE A 199 -42.87 -27.76 8.45
N GLY A 200 -42.15 -28.43 9.34
CA GLY A 200 -42.68 -28.95 10.61
C GLY A 200 -41.79 -30.00 11.26
N THR A 201 -42.20 -30.49 12.42
CA THR A 201 -41.51 -31.55 13.18
C THR A 201 -42.06 -32.93 12.83
N ASP A 202 -43.24 -33.28 13.36
CA ASP A 202 -43.91 -34.58 13.13
C ASP A 202 -44.87 -34.56 11.94
N ARG A 203 -45.42 -33.37 11.62
CA ARG A 203 -46.31 -33.13 10.48
C ARG A 203 -45.83 -31.92 9.70
N LEU A 204 -45.80 -32.04 8.38
CA LEU A 204 -45.33 -31.00 7.47
C LEU A 204 -46.50 -30.13 7.00
N TYR A 205 -46.35 -28.81 7.15
CA TYR A 205 -47.33 -27.82 6.73
C TYR A 205 -46.77 -26.93 5.62
N VAL A 206 -47.59 -26.55 4.65
CA VAL A 206 -47.16 -25.66 3.56
C VAL A 206 -46.76 -24.30 4.11
N VAL A 207 -45.56 -23.85 3.77
CA VAL A 207 -45.07 -22.51 4.09
C VAL A 207 -45.79 -21.51 3.19
N ARG A 208 -46.75 -20.77 3.76
CA ARG A 208 -47.61 -19.85 3.00
C ARG A 208 -46.88 -18.58 2.53
N ASN A 209 -45.84 -18.19 3.26
CA ASN A 209 -45.01 -17.04 2.96
C ASN A 209 -43.55 -17.35 3.30
N VAL A 210 -42.75 -17.64 2.28
CA VAL A 210 -41.35 -18.07 2.44
C VAL A 210 -40.49 -16.94 3.03
N LEU A 211 -40.70 -15.70 2.59
CA LEU A 211 -39.92 -14.55 3.08
C LEU A 211 -40.24 -14.22 4.54
N GLU A 212 -41.52 -14.32 4.92
CA GLU A 212 -41.94 -14.15 6.32
C GLU A 212 -41.37 -15.25 7.20
N PHE A 213 -41.39 -16.51 6.73
CA PHE A 213 -40.78 -17.64 7.42
C PHE A 213 -39.28 -17.43 7.69
N LEU A 214 -38.53 -16.94 6.70
CA LEU A 214 -37.11 -16.62 6.87
C LEU A 214 -36.90 -15.56 7.95
N ARG A 215 -37.66 -14.46 7.90
CA ARG A 215 -37.54 -13.34 8.85
C ARG A 215 -37.91 -13.76 10.27
N SER A 216 -38.97 -14.55 10.43
CA SER A 216 -39.37 -15.05 11.75
C SER A 216 -38.35 -16.06 12.30
N LYS A 217 -37.72 -16.89 11.47
CA LYS A 217 -36.63 -17.78 11.90
C LYS A 217 -35.37 -17.03 12.32
N GLU A 218 -35.01 -15.95 11.63
CA GLU A 218 -33.86 -15.10 11.99
C GLU A 218 -34.06 -14.35 13.32
N LYS A 219 -35.30 -13.91 13.59
CA LYS A 219 -35.64 -13.19 14.83
C LYS A 219 -35.99 -14.09 16.02
N GLY A 220 -36.10 -15.41 15.80
CA GLY A 220 -36.56 -16.35 16.82
C GLY A 220 -38.02 -16.13 17.24
N GLU A 221 -38.89 -15.78 16.28
CA GLU A 221 -40.32 -15.56 16.52
C GLU A 221 -41.10 -16.88 16.47
N THR A 222 -42.29 -16.92 17.08
CA THR A 222 -43.19 -18.07 16.99
C THR A 222 -43.86 -18.14 15.62
N TRP A 223 -43.78 -19.31 14.97
CA TRP A 223 -44.37 -19.59 13.67
C TRP A 223 -45.63 -20.43 13.78
N GLN A 224 -46.72 -19.97 13.17
CA GLN A 224 -47.99 -20.70 13.15
C GLN A 224 -47.95 -21.82 12.10
N LEU A 225 -47.98 -23.08 12.54
CA LEU A 225 -48.06 -24.25 11.66
C LEU A 225 -49.50 -24.47 11.15
N GLY A 226 -50.52 -23.96 11.86
CA GLY A 226 -51.93 -24.04 11.49
C GLY A 226 -52.82 -23.16 12.37
N ARG A 227 -54.14 -23.42 12.43
CA ARG A 227 -55.08 -22.59 13.23
C ARG A 227 -54.87 -22.68 14.74
N ASN A 228 -54.34 -23.79 15.26
CA ASN A 228 -54.25 -24.09 16.70
C ASN A 228 -52.84 -24.56 17.16
N SER A 229 -51.79 -24.35 16.37
CA SER A 229 -50.43 -24.85 16.70
C SER A 229 -49.37 -23.86 16.23
N ALA A 230 -48.53 -23.43 17.17
CA ALA A 230 -47.40 -22.53 16.96
C ALA A 230 -46.11 -23.20 17.43
N LEU A 231 -45.02 -22.94 16.72
CA LEU A 231 -43.69 -23.47 17.01
C LEU A 231 -42.75 -22.30 17.29
N ASP A 232 -42.02 -22.35 18.41
CA ASP A 232 -40.98 -21.36 18.67
C ASP A 232 -39.76 -21.65 17.79
N LEU A 233 -39.50 -20.76 16.81
CA LEU A 233 -38.41 -20.96 15.87
C LEU A 233 -37.04 -20.76 16.54
N ALA A 234 -36.94 -20.16 17.72
CA ALA A 234 -35.68 -20.07 18.45
C ALA A 234 -35.21 -21.43 19.01
N ASP A 235 -36.12 -22.38 19.23
CA ASP A 235 -35.83 -23.69 19.86
C ASP A 235 -35.74 -24.87 18.86
N ILE A 236 -35.77 -24.60 17.55
CA ILE A 236 -35.66 -25.64 16.52
C ILE A 236 -34.22 -25.89 16.06
N ARG A 237 -33.89 -27.16 15.86
CA ARG A 237 -32.73 -27.62 15.09
C ARG A 237 -33.19 -28.28 13.79
N TRP A 238 -32.44 -28.12 12.71
CA TRP A 238 -32.72 -28.84 11.47
C TRP A 238 -32.48 -30.34 11.67
N ALA A 239 -33.47 -31.15 11.32
CA ALA A 239 -33.45 -32.60 11.54
C ALA A 239 -32.48 -33.34 10.60
N ASP A 240 -32.17 -32.74 9.45
CA ASP A 240 -31.28 -33.31 8.45
C ASP A 240 -30.42 -32.24 7.76
N PRO A 241 -29.28 -32.62 7.16
CA PRO A 241 -28.39 -31.68 6.49
C PRO A 241 -29.00 -30.99 5.26
N VAL A 242 -29.97 -31.61 4.58
CA VAL A 242 -30.62 -31.04 3.39
C VAL A 242 -31.53 -29.89 3.81
N SER A 243 -32.34 -30.06 4.87
CA SER A 243 -33.16 -28.98 5.45
C SER A 243 -32.32 -27.77 5.86
N ALA A 244 -31.16 -28.00 6.50
CA ALA A 244 -30.25 -26.93 6.89
C ALA A 244 -29.66 -26.18 5.68
N LYS A 245 -29.25 -26.93 4.65
CA LYS A 245 -28.70 -26.38 3.41
C LYS A 245 -29.75 -25.64 2.58
N LEU A 246 -30.99 -26.13 2.54
CA LEU A 246 -32.12 -25.45 1.89
C LEU A 246 -32.42 -24.12 2.58
N TYR A 247 -32.46 -24.10 3.91
CA TYR A 247 -32.63 -22.86 4.66
C TYR A 247 -31.48 -21.87 4.41
N ALA A 248 -30.22 -22.34 4.39
CA ALA A 248 -29.07 -21.51 4.05
C ALA A 248 -29.17 -20.94 2.63
N MET A 249 -29.59 -21.74 1.65
CA MET A 249 -29.80 -21.31 0.27
C MET A 249 -30.85 -20.20 0.17
N LEU A 250 -31.96 -20.31 0.90
CA LEU A 250 -33.00 -19.29 0.96
C LEU A 250 -32.48 -17.98 1.60
N LYS A 251 -31.67 -18.09 2.66
CA LYS A 251 -31.04 -16.95 3.32
C LYS A 251 -30.04 -16.23 2.40
N ASP A 252 -29.19 -16.99 1.73
CA ASP A 252 -28.19 -16.47 0.79
C ASP A 252 -28.86 -15.80 -0.41
N ALA A 253 -29.95 -16.38 -0.93
CA ALA A 253 -30.73 -15.78 -2.00
C ALA A 253 -31.38 -14.47 -1.55
N HIS A 254 -31.94 -14.41 -0.34
CA HIS A 254 -32.52 -13.18 0.21
C HIS A 254 -31.45 -12.10 0.46
N ARG A 255 -30.26 -12.48 0.92
CA ARG A 255 -29.12 -11.59 1.11
C ARG A 255 -28.60 -11.06 -0.22
N ALA A 256 -28.41 -11.92 -1.22
CA ALA A 256 -27.98 -11.53 -2.55
C ALA A 256 -28.99 -10.58 -3.22
N GLU A 257 -30.30 -10.84 -3.07
CA GLU A 257 -31.33 -9.91 -3.53
C GLU A 257 -31.21 -8.54 -2.85
N LYS A 258 -31.01 -8.49 -1.52
CA LYS A 258 -30.76 -7.24 -0.79
C LYS A 258 -29.49 -6.53 -1.26
N GLU A 259 -28.40 -7.25 -1.46
CA GLU A 259 -27.12 -6.69 -1.91
C GLU A 259 -27.21 -6.15 -3.34
N VAL A 260 -27.89 -6.84 -4.25
CA VAL A 260 -28.16 -6.33 -5.60
C VAL A 260 -29.06 -5.09 -5.56
N LEU A 261 -30.05 -5.04 -4.66
CA LEU A 261 -30.87 -3.85 -4.44
C LEU A 261 -30.10 -2.69 -3.76
N LEU A 262 -29.03 -2.98 -3.02
CA LEU A 262 -28.17 -1.99 -2.35
C LEU A 262 -27.09 -1.42 -3.29
N TYR A 263 -26.58 -2.21 -4.23
CA TYR A 263 -25.38 -1.89 -5.02
C TYR A 263 -25.55 -1.96 -6.55
N GLY A 264 -26.76 -2.22 -7.07
CA GLY A 264 -27.05 -2.14 -8.50
C GLY A 264 -26.89 -0.71 -9.06
N PRO A 265 -26.71 -0.54 -10.39
CA PRO A 265 -26.54 0.77 -11.03
C PRO A 265 -27.77 1.69 -10.88
N ASN A 266 -28.89 1.16 -10.42
CA ASN A 266 -29.94 1.91 -9.76
C ASN A 266 -29.65 1.95 -8.26
N ASN A 267 -29.04 3.05 -7.81
CA ASN A 267 -28.82 3.38 -6.40
C ASN A 267 -30.00 2.92 -5.53
N GLY A 268 -29.70 2.12 -4.53
CA GLY A 268 -30.64 1.73 -3.50
C GLY A 268 -31.11 2.93 -2.69
N VAL A 269 -32.16 3.63 -3.12
CA VAL A 269 -33.07 4.40 -2.26
C VAL A 269 -34.48 4.49 -2.87
N TYR A 270 -35.02 3.41 -3.45
CA TYR A 270 -36.48 3.28 -3.60
C TYR A 270 -36.83 1.79 -3.44
N TYR A 271 -37.85 1.49 -2.62
CA TYR A 271 -38.29 0.17 -2.13
C TYR A 271 -37.67 -0.36 -0.82
N SER A 272 -37.64 0.47 0.22
CA SER A 272 -37.91 -0.05 1.57
C SER A 272 -39.43 -0.28 1.73
N GLY A 273 -39.98 -1.27 1.02
CA GLY A 273 -41.42 -1.52 1.01
C GLY A 273 -41.89 -2.75 0.23
N PHE A 274 -41.69 -3.93 0.82
CA PHE A 274 -42.58 -5.10 0.78
C PHE A 274 -42.70 -6.06 -0.42
N HIS A 275 -42.03 -5.91 -1.56
CA HIS A 275 -42.05 -6.97 -2.60
C HIS A 275 -40.65 -7.49 -2.92
N SER A 276 -40.45 -8.79 -2.69
CA SER A 276 -39.31 -9.53 -3.23
C SER A 276 -39.65 -9.98 -4.64
N TYR A 277 -38.69 -9.90 -5.55
CA TYR A 277 -38.85 -10.34 -6.93
C TYR A 277 -38.68 -11.86 -7.07
N ILE A 278 -38.02 -12.48 -6.07
CA ILE A 278 -37.78 -13.93 -6.03
C ILE A 278 -38.66 -14.65 -5.01
N PHE A 279 -39.20 -13.97 -3.99
CA PHE A 279 -40.13 -14.53 -2.99
C PHE A 279 -41.54 -13.96 -3.18
N GLU A 280 -42.44 -14.75 -3.76
CA GLU A 280 -43.84 -14.40 -3.95
C GLU A 280 -44.73 -15.36 -3.17
N GLN A 281 -45.18 -14.93 -1.99
CA GLN A 281 -45.95 -15.75 -1.05
C GLN A 281 -45.27 -17.11 -0.77
N LYS A 282 -45.88 -18.23 -1.21
CA LYS A 282 -45.37 -19.60 -1.03
C LYS A 282 -44.27 -19.97 -2.04
N GLN A 283 -44.05 -19.15 -3.07
CA GLN A 283 -43.15 -19.45 -4.17
C GLN A 283 -41.79 -18.78 -3.97
N PHE A 284 -40.74 -19.55 -4.18
CA PHE A 284 -39.39 -19.06 -4.36
C PHE A 284 -38.97 -19.27 -5.82
N LYS A 285 -39.01 -18.20 -6.62
CA LYS A 285 -38.69 -18.23 -8.05
C LYS A 285 -37.19 -18.50 -8.25
N LEU A 286 -36.89 -19.51 -9.06
CA LEU A 286 -35.54 -19.96 -9.32
C LEU A 286 -35.01 -19.35 -10.62
N ALA A 287 -34.09 -18.41 -10.48
CA ALA A 287 -33.14 -18.13 -11.56
C ALA A 287 -32.27 -19.38 -11.81
N PRO A 288 -31.71 -19.56 -13.02
CA PRO A 288 -30.95 -20.76 -13.37
C PRO A 288 -29.78 -21.07 -12.42
N ASP A 289 -29.15 -20.05 -11.83
CA ASP A 289 -28.06 -20.25 -10.87
C ASP A 289 -28.58 -20.78 -9.52
N ASN A 290 -29.76 -20.32 -9.09
CA ASN A 290 -30.43 -20.84 -7.90
C ASN A 290 -31.01 -22.24 -8.13
N LEU A 291 -31.44 -22.56 -9.36
CA LEU A 291 -31.80 -23.93 -9.74
C LEU A 291 -30.58 -24.87 -9.64
N GLY A 292 -29.41 -24.43 -10.09
CA GLY A 292 -28.16 -25.19 -9.92
C GLY A 292 -27.78 -25.40 -8.46
N ARG A 293 -27.88 -24.36 -7.65
CA ARG A 293 -27.67 -24.45 -6.19
C ARG A 293 -28.65 -25.41 -5.53
N PHE A 294 -29.92 -25.35 -5.91
CA PHE A 294 -30.95 -26.27 -5.41
C PHE A 294 -30.61 -27.72 -5.74
N LEU A 295 -30.28 -28.03 -7.00
CA LEU A 295 -29.90 -29.37 -7.42
C LEU A 295 -28.64 -29.87 -6.70
N ALA A 296 -27.66 -28.99 -6.44
CA ALA A 296 -26.48 -29.32 -5.66
C ALA A 296 -26.78 -29.57 -4.18
N VAL A 297 -27.76 -28.87 -3.60
CA VAL A 297 -28.23 -29.10 -2.23
C VAL A 297 -28.97 -30.44 -2.11
N MET A 298 -29.84 -30.76 -3.06
CA MET A 298 -30.59 -32.02 -3.06
C MET A 298 -29.68 -33.22 -3.36
N GLY A 299 -28.72 -33.08 -4.29
CA GLY A 299 -27.87 -34.19 -4.74
C GLY A 299 -28.72 -35.37 -5.21
N ASP A 300 -28.45 -36.55 -4.65
CA ASP A 300 -29.21 -37.79 -4.93
C ASP A 300 -30.53 -37.90 -4.13
N THR A 301 -30.84 -36.92 -3.28
CA THR A 301 -32.05 -36.93 -2.45
C THR A 301 -33.26 -36.65 -3.34
N PRO A 302 -34.28 -37.53 -3.37
CA PRO A 302 -35.47 -37.33 -4.18
C PRO A 302 -36.28 -36.12 -3.69
N PHE A 303 -36.87 -35.39 -4.63
CA PHE A 303 -37.84 -34.33 -4.36
C PHE A 303 -38.99 -34.37 -5.36
N GLU A 304 -40.16 -33.94 -4.93
CA GLU A 304 -41.34 -33.89 -5.78
C GLU A 304 -41.19 -32.82 -6.87
N MET A 305 -41.56 -33.16 -8.10
CA MET A 305 -41.59 -32.24 -9.24
C MET A 305 -42.95 -32.19 -9.92
N ARG A 306 -43.35 -30.99 -10.36
CA ARG A 306 -44.52 -30.75 -11.23
C ARG A 306 -44.12 -30.03 -12.51
N ILE A 307 -44.64 -30.49 -13.64
CA ILE A 307 -44.43 -29.88 -14.96
C ILE A 307 -45.80 -29.55 -15.56
N ASN A 308 -46.04 -28.29 -15.92
CA ASN A 308 -47.29 -27.82 -16.54
C ASN A 308 -48.57 -28.31 -15.80
N GLY A 309 -48.52 -28.31 -14.47
CA GLY A 309 -49.61 -28.78 -13.61
C GLY A 309 -49.71 -30.29 -13.39
N ALA A 310 -48.95 -31.12 -14.12
CA ALA A 310 -48.90 -32.58 -13.94
C ALA A 310 -47.88 -33.00 -12.87
N ASP A 311 -48.24 -33.98 -12.04
CA ASP A 311 -47.34 -34.59 -11.06
C ASP A 311 -46.41 -35.62 -11.70
N ILE A 312 -45.10 -35.36 -11.64
CA ILE A 312 -44.05 -36.22 -12.21
C ILE A 312 -43.54 -37.23 -11.16
N GLY A 313 -43.79 -36.99 -9.88
CA GLY A 313 -43.31 -37.81 -8.77
C GLY A 313 -41.92 -37.36 -8.27
N ASP A 314 -41.16 -38.31 -7.72
CA ASP A 314 -39.85 -38.06 -7.14
C ASP A 314 -38.77 -37.99 -8.24
N VAL A 315 -38.05 -36.86 -8.26
CA VAL A 315 -36.97 -36.57 -9.21
C VAL A 315 -35.66 -36.39 -8.45
N ARG A 316 -34.53 -36.68 -9.10
CA ARG A 316 -33.19 -36.54 -8.52
C ARG A 316 -32.26 -35.70 -9.39
N GLY A 317 -31.31 -35.01 -8.78
CA GLY A 317 -30.20 -34.40 -9.50
C GLY A 317 -29.21 -35.48 -9.94
N SER A 318 -28.72 -35.42 -11.18
CA SER A 318 -27.73 -36.35 -11.70
C SER A 318 -26.49 -35.63 -12.23
N GLN A 319 -25.33 -36.25 -12.02
CA GLN A 319 -24.05 -35.81 -12.58
C GLN A 319 -23.81 -36.53 -13.90
N GLY A 320 -23.62 -35.79 -14.99
CA GLY A 320 -23.39 -36.36 -16.32
C GLY A 320 -24.14 -35.63 -17.43
N GLN A 321 -24.23 -36.26 -18.59
CA GLN A 321 -24.96 -35.77 -19.75
C GLN A 321 -26.13 -36.72 -20.07
N PRO A 322 -27.32 -36.18 -20.44
CA PRO A 322 -28.42 -37.01 -20.91
C PRO A 322 -28.04 -37.71 -22.21
N GLN A 323 -28.64 -38.87 -22.45
CA GLN A 323 -28.42 -39.61 -23.69
C GLN A 323 -29.35 -39.10 -24.79
N ILE A 324 -28.76 -38.34 -25.72
CA ILE A 324 -29.46 -37.81 -26.89
C ILE A 324 -29.03 -38.64 -28.11
N GLY A 325 -29.98 -39.30 -28.76
CA GLY A 325 -29.75 -40.03 -29.99
C GLY A 325 -30.33 -39.29 -31.19
N VAL A 326 -29.57 -39.23 -32.28
CA VAL A 326 -30.00 -38.67 -33.57
C VAL A 326 -29.67 -39.69 -34.65
N SER A 327 -30.65 -40.02 -35.48
CA SER A 327 -30.45 -40.89 -36.65
C SER A 327 -30.54 -40.09 -37.95
N ILE A 328 -29.63 -40.35 -38.87
CA ILE A 328 -29.59 -39.76 -40.21
C ILE A 328 -29.73 -40.90 -41.22
N ARG A 329 -30.89 -41.00 -41.86
CA ARG A 329 -31.20 -42.06 -42.84
C ARG A 329 -31.20 -41.53 -44.26
N GLU A 330 -30.75 -42.36 -45.20
CA GLU A 330 -30.87 -42.08 -46.63
C GLU A 330 -32.29 -42.41 -47.11
N LYS A 331 -32.89 -41.51 -47.90
CA LYS A 331 -34.15 -41.78 -48.58
C LYS A 331 -34.18 -41.06 -49.93
N GLU A 332 -34.09 -41.83 -51.02
CA GLU A 332 -34.21 -41.33 -52.41
C GLU A 332 -33.23 -40.17 -52.74
N GLY A 333 -32.01 -40.25 -52.22
CA GLY A 333 -30.95 -39.26 -52.38
C GLY A 333 -31.03 -38.06 -51.44
N ARG A 334 -31.99 -38.04 -50.49
CA ARG A 334 -32.12 -37.02 -49.44
C ARG A 334 -31.70 -37.59 -48.07
N GLY A 335 -31.26 -36.71 -47.18
CA GLY A 335 -31.02 -37.07 -45.78
C GLY A 335 -32.26 -36.81 -44.93
N GLN A 336 -32.67 -37.77 -44.11
CA GLN A 336 -33.69 -37.57 -43.09
C GLN A 336 -33.06 -37.63 -41.70
N VAL A 337 -33.07 -36.52 -40.98
CA VAL A 337 -32.57 -36.41 -39.60
C VAL A 337 -33.74 -36.56 -38.63
N SER A 338 -33.67 -37.54 -37.72
CA SER A 338 -34.71 -37.80 -36.72
C SER A 338 -34.11 -37.91 -35.33
N LEU A 339 -34.74 -37.24 -34.34
CA LEU A 339 -34.40 -37.40 -32.94
C LEU A 339 -34.96 -38.74 -32.45
N THR A 340 -34.13 -39.61 -31.87
CA THR A 340 -34.54 -40.93 -31.38
C THR A 340 -34.84 -40.95 -29.88
N THR A 341 -34.53 -39.87 -29.17
CA THR A 341 -34.86 -39.71 -27.75
C THR A 341 -36.20 -38.96 -27.61
N GLU A 342 -37.17 -39.56 -26.91
CA GLU A 342 -38.56 -39.04 -26.83
C GLU A 342 -38.80 -38.08 -25.64
N GLU A 343 -38.05 -38.19 -24.53
CA GLU A 343 -38.31 -37.43 -23.29
C GLU A 343 -37.09 -36.59 -22.84
N ILE A 344 -36.86 -35.45 -23.51
CA ILE A 344 -35.89 -34.43 -23.06
C ILE A 344 -36.60 -33.10 -22.91
N LEU A 345 -36.53 -32.50 -21.73
CA LEU A 345 -37.10 -31.17 -21.45
C LEU A 345 -36.04 -30.25 -20.84
N PRO A 346 -35.68 -29.12 -21.47
CA PRO A 346 -34.88 -28.10 -20.82
C PRO A 346 -35.64 -27.41 -19.69
N LEU A 347 -34.93 -27.12 -18.59
CA LEU A 347 -35.46 -26.35 -17.45
C LEU A 347 -34.99 -24.89 -17.47
N ASP A 348 -34.18 -24.51 -18.46
CA ASP A 348 -33.82 -23.12 -18.78
C ASP A 348 -33.52 -22.94 -20.28
N ASP A 349 -33.66 -21.72 -20.79
CA ASP A 349 -33.48 -21.37 -22.22
C ASP A 349 -32.07 -21.63 -22.76
N ALA A 350 -31.08 -21.75 -21.87
CA ALA A 350 -29.71 -22.06 -22.24
C ALA A 350 -29.43 -23.57 -22.29
N CYS A 351 -30.40 -24.43 -21.95
CA CYS A 351 -30.24 -25.89 -21.88
C CYS A 351 -29.10 -26.31 -20.93
N ARG A 352 -28.91 -25.57 -19.82
CA ARG A 352 -27.96 -25.90 -18.75
C ARG A 352 -28.48 -27.02 -17.86
N TYR A 353 -29.79 -27.10 -17.71
CA TYR A 353 -30.47 -28.15 -16.96
C TYR A 353 -31.46 -28.87 -17.86
N LEU A 354 -31.31 -30.19 -17.97
CA LEU A 354 -32.13 -31.03 -18.83
C LEU A 354 -32.79 -32.11 -17.97
N TYR A 355 -34.12 -32.23 -18.05
CA TYR A 355 -34.89 -33.31 -17.45
C TYR A 355 -35.03 -34.49 -18.43
N GLN A 356 -34.74 -35.70 -17.96
CA GLN A 356 -34.95 -36.98 -18.66
C GLN A 356 -35.06 -38.11 -17.62
N ASP A 357 -36.05 -39.00 -17.77
CA ASP A 357 -36.20 -40.23 -16.96
C ASP A 357 -36.11 -40.03 -15.44
N GLN A 358 -36.90 -39.11 -14.86
CA GLN A 358 -36.87 -38.75 -13.43
C GLN A 358 -35.53 -38.18 -12.91
N HIS A 359 -34.63 -37.78 -13.82
CA HIS A 359 -33.35 -37.15 -13.48
C HIS A 359 -33.25 -35.75 -14.09
N ILE A 360 -32.62 -34.83 -13.37
CA ILE A 360 -32.23 -33.51 -13.86
C ILE A 360 -30.71 -33.45 -13.98
N TYR A 361 -30.22 -33.30 -15.20
CA TYR A 361 -28.79 -33.22 -15.53
C TYR A 361 -28.32 -31.78 -15.60
N ALA A 362 -27.32 -31.43 -14.79
CA ALA A 362 -26.59 -30.16 -14.93
C ALA A 362 -25.43 -30.34 -15.92
N VAL A 363 -25.60 -29.87 -17.16
CA VAL A 363 -24.68 -30.15 -18.26
C VAL A 363 -23.59 -29.09 -18.42
N THR A 364 -22.45 -29.46 -19.02
CA THR A 364 -21.35 -28.51 -19.28
C THR A 364 -21.78 -27.40 -20.24
N ALA A 365 -21.20 -26.20 -20.11
CA ALA A 365 -21.48 -25.09 -21.03
C ALA A 365 -21.19 -25.43 -22.50
N LYS A 366 -20.20 -26.31 -22.77
CA LYS A 366 -19.89 -26.79 -24.12
C LYS A 366 -21.03 -27.65 -24.67
N PHE A 367 -21.57 -28.56 -23.86
CA PHE A 367 -22.69 -29.43 -24.23
C PHE A 367 -23.99 -28.64 -24.38
N ALA A 368 -24.31 -27.74 -23.44
CA ALA A 368 -25.48 -26.85 -23.52
C ALA A 368 -25.54 -26.05 -24.83
N ARG A 369 -24.41 -25.47 -25.25
CA ARG A 369 -24.29 -24.75 -26.54
C ARG A 369 -24.48 -25.67 -27.76
N ALA A 370 -24.11 -26.94 -27.65
CA ALA A 370 -24.24 -27.92 -28.73
C ALA A 370 -25.68 -28.43 -28.82
N VAL A 371 -26.35 -28.66 -27.70
CA VAL A 371 -27.74 -29.17 -27.63
C VAL A 371 -28.78 -28.09 -27.93
N LYS A 372 -28.53 -26.82 -27.57
CA LYS A 372 -29.51 -25.74 -27.79
C LYS A 372 -30.01 -25.62 -29.25
N PRO A 373 -29.15 -25.59 -30.28
CA PRO A 373 -29.60 -25.61 -31.68
C PRO A 373 -30.41 -26.86 -32.03
N LEU A 374 -30.00 -28.03 -31.53
CA LEU A 374 -30.72 -29.29 -31.73
C LEU A 374 -32.13 -29.22 -31.14
N TRP A 375 -32.27 -28.78 -29.89
CA TRP A 375 -33.58 -28.58 -29.25
C TRP A 375 -34.45 -27.58 -30.02
N GLN A 376 -33.88 -26.43 -30.43
CA GLN A 376 -34.61 -25.42 -31.20
C GLN A 376 -35.12 -25.97 -32.54
N SER A 377 -34.32 -26.80 -33.22
CA SER A 377 -34.68 -27.39 -34.51
C SER A 377 -35.77 -28.46 -34.40
N PHE A 378 -35.82 -29.21 -33.29
CA PHE A 378 -36.81 -30.27 -33.05
C PHE A 378 -37.97 -29.85 -32.14
N ARG A 379 -38.06 -28.57 -31.74
CA ARG A 379 -39.11 -28.07 -30.84
C ARG A 379 -40.52 -28.24 -31.39
N THR A 380 -40.69 -28.17 -32.71
CA THR A 380 -41.99 -28.23 -33.40
C THR A 380 -42.12 -29.38 -34.40
N THR A 381 -41.07 -30.19 -34.56
CA THR A 381 -41.03 -31.33 -35.49
C THR A 381 -40.19 -32.47 -34.92
N THR A 382 -40.55 -33.70 -35.25
CA THR A 382 -39.76 -34.90 -34.89
C THR A 382 -38.78 -35.33 -35.99
N ARG A 383 -38.88 -34.72 -37.19
CA ARG A 383 -38.07 -35.06 -38.37
C ARG A 383 -37.72 -33.82 -39.19
N ILE A 384 -36.50 -33.81 -39.74
CA ILE A 384 -35.99 -32.74 -40.62
C ILE A 384 -35.46 -33.39 -41.91
N GLU A 385 -35.89 -32.89 -43.07
CA GLU A 385 -35.38 -33.33 -44.38
C GLU A 385 -34.27 -32.40 -44.89
N VAL A 386 -33.17 -33.00 -45.34
CA VAL A 386 -32.01 -32.31 -45.92
C VAL A 386 -31.93 -32.64 -47.42
N PRO A 387 -32.03 -31.65 -48.31
CA PRO A 387 -31.94 -31.86 -49.76
C PRO A 387 -30.57 -32.39 -50.21
N ARG A 388 -30.54 -33.15 -51.32
CA ARG A 388 -29.29 -33.72 -51.90
C ARG A 388 -28.19 -32.67 -52.14
N SER A 389 -28.57 -31.48 -52.59
CA SER A 389 -27.64 -30.36 -52.86
C SER A 389 -26.96 -29.83 -51.59
N GLU A 390 -27.53 -30.07 -50.41
CA GLU A 390 -27.03 -29.55 -49.13
C GLU A 390 -26.32 -30.64 -48.30
N MET A 391 -26.35 -31.91 -48.72
CA MET A 391 -25.76 -33.02 -47.97
C MET A 391 -24.25 -32.87 -47.72
N GLY A 392 -23.48 -32.40 -48.70
CA GLY A 392 -22.04 -32.15 -48.51
C GLY A 392 -21.76 -31.07 -47.47
N ARG A 393 -22.58 -30.01 -47.46
CA ARG A 393 -22.50 -28.94 -46.46
C ARG A 393 -22.97 -29.42 -45.09
N PHE A 394 -24.02 -30.22 -45.04
CA PHE A 394 -24.52 -30.83 -43.82
C PHE A 394 -23.43 -31.69 -43.14
N PHE A 395 -22.75 -32.55 -43.90
CA PHE A 395 -21.65 -33.36 -43.37
C PHE A 395 -20.43 -32.54 -42.93
N GLY A 396 -20.11 -31.42 -43.60
CA GLY A 396 -18.97 -30.58 -43.24
C GLY A 396 -19.23 -29.59 -42.10
N GLU A 397 -20.44 -29.02 -42.01
CA GLU A 397 -20.74 -27.92 -41.08
C GLU A 397 -21.66 -28.33 -39.91
N VAL A 398 -22.59 -29.25 -40.14
CA VAL A 398 -23.68 -29.58 -39.21
C VAL A 398 -23.39 -30.88 -38.45
N LEU A 399 -22.98 -31.96 -39.14
CA LEU A 399 -22.68 -33.25 -38.51
C LEU A 399 -21.64 -33.15 -37.37
N PRO A 400 -20.49 -32.47 -37.53
CA PRO A 400 -19.49 -32.37 -36.46
C PRO A 400 -19.97 -31.58 -35.23
N ARG A 401 -21.04 -30.80 -35.38
CA ARG A 401 -21.71 -30.11 -34.26
C ARG A 401 -22.77 -31.00 -33.62
N LEU A 402 -23.50 -31.76 -34.41
CA LEU A 402 -24.46 -32.75 -33.92
C LEU A 402 -23.77 -33.84 -33.10
N GLU A 403 -22.62 -34.33 -33.53
CA GLU A 403 -21.81 -35.32 -32.78
C GLU A 403 -21.31 -34.80 -31.42
N LYS A 404 -21.22 -33.47 -31.24
CA LYS A 404 -20.90 -32.85 -29.95
C LYS A 404 -22.11 -32.74 -29.02
N ALA A 405 -23.32 -32.90 -29.56
CA ALA A 405 -24.60 -32.72 -28.87
C ALA A 405 -25.33 -34.05 -28.62
N ALA A 406 -25.14 -35.03 -29.49
CA ALA A 406 -25.86 -36.29 -29.50
C ALA A 406 -25.00 -37.43 -30.06
N ALA A 407 -25.34 -38.67 -29.69
CA ALA A 407 -24.87 -39.85 -30.41
C ALA A 407 -25.56 -39.89 -31.78
N VAL A 408 -24.78 -39.75 -32.85
CA VAL A 408 -25.30 -39.66 -34.21
C VAL A 408 -25.07 -40.98 -34.94
N GLU A 409 -26.15 -41.59 -35.40
CA GLU A 409 -26.10 -42.76 -36.28
C GLU A 409 -26.28 -42.30 -37.73
N VAL A 410 -25.24 -42.48 -38.56
CA VAL A 410 -25.28 -42.18 -39.99
C VAL A 410 -25.48 -43.46 -40.78
N ASP A 411 -26.43 -43.46 -41.71
CA ASP A 411 -26.67 -44.56 -42.64
C ASP A 411 -25.40 -44.94 -43.44
N PRO A 412 -24.98 -46.22 -43.46
CA PRO A 412 -23.81 -46.67 -44.20
C PRO A 412 -23.83 -46.30 -45.70
N ALA A 413 -25.01 -46.13 -46.30
CA ALA A 413 -25.16 -45.70 -47.69
C ALA A 413 -24.45 -44.36 -48.00
N PHE A 414 -24.29 -43.48 -47.02
CA PHE A 414 -23.56 -42.22 -47.19
C PHE A 414 -22.03 -42.39 -47.21
N LEU A 415 -21.48 -43.42 -46.56
CA LEU A 415 -20.03 -43.69 -46.51
C LEU A 415 -19.47 -44.20 -47.85
N GLU A 416 -20.35 -44.72 -48.71
CA GLU A 416 -20.04 -45.10 -50.09
C GLU A 416 -19.92 -43.87 -51.02
N GLN A 417 -20.51 -42.72 -50.64
CA GLN A 417 -20.58 -41.51 -51.47
C GLN A 417 -19.70 -40.36 -50.94
N TYR A 418 -19.40 -40.31 -49.64
CA TYR A 418 -18.68 -39.22 -48.97
C TYR A 418 -17.49 -39.72 -48.14
N MET A 419 -16.38 -38.98 -48.14
CA MET A 419 -15.22 -39.24 -47.26
C MET A 419 -15.26 -38.33 -46.04
N LEU A 420 -15.53 -38.91 -44.87
CA LEU A 420 -15.70 -38.23 -43.57
C LEU A 420 -14.46 -38.42 -42.67
N GLN A 421 -13.29 -37.96 -43.12
CA GLN A 421 -12.04 -38.01 -42.32
C GLN A 421 -11.76 -36.65 -41.66
N PRO A 422 -11.17 -36.59 -40.46
CA PRO A 422 -10.83 -35.35 -39.78
C PRO A 422 -9.67 -34.61 -40.47
N LEU A 423 -9.65 -33.28 -40.34
CA LEU A 423 -8.55 -32.44 -40.82
C LEU A 423 -7.33 -32.57 -39.89
N THR A 424 -6.16 -32.76 -40.50
CA THR A 424 -4.84 -32.58 -39.88
C THR A 424 -4.01 -31.61 -40.73
N ALA A 425 -3.01 -30.94 -40.15
CA ALA A 425 -2.13 -30.05 -40.91
C ALA A 425 -0.66 -30.28 -40.58
N GLU A 426 0.20 -30.19 -41.58
CA GLU A 426 1.65 -30.22 -41.43
C GLU A 426 2.21 -28.83 -41.79
N LEU A 427 3.00 -28.22 -40.89
CA LEU A 427 3.67 -26.95 -41.11
C LEU A 427 5.19 -27.16 -41.19
N TYR A 428 5.79 -26.83 -42.33
CA TYR A 428 7.24 -26.89 -42.51
C TYR A 428 7.82 -25.49 -42.38
N ILE A 429 8.71 -25.28 -41.41
CA ILE A 429 9.28 -23.97 -41.03
C ILE A 429 10.73 -23.84 -41.52
N ASP A 430 11.06 -22.72 -42.16
CA ASP A 430 12.40 -22.37 -42.63
C ASP A 430 12.70 -20.86 -42.49
N TYR A 431 13.94 -20.44 -42.72
CA TYR A 431 14.34 -19.03 -42.73
C TYR A 431 14.04 -18.35 -44.08
N ALA A 432 13.54 -17.12 -44.03
CA ALA A 432 13.33 -16.26 -45.20
C ALA A 432 14.06 -14.92 -45.02
N GLY A 433 15.35 -14.89 -45.39
CA GLY A 433 16.22 -13.76 -45.07
C GLY A 433 16.38 -13.64 -43.55
N ASP A 434 15.95 -12.51 -42.99
CA ASP A 434 15.98 -12.26 -41.55
C ASP A 434 14.73 -12.76 -40.81
N GLY A 435 13.67 -13.17 -41.53
CA GLY A 435 12.42 -13.68 -40.96
C GLY A 435 12.17 -15.17 -41.20
N ILE A 436 10.89 -15.57 -41.21
CA ILE A 436 10.43 -16.98 -41.20
C ILE A 436 9.52 -17.26 -42.41
N ALA A 437 9.66 -18.44 -43.00
CA ALA A 437 8.72 -19.01 -43.96
C ALA A 437 8.05 -20.27 -43.39
N VAL A 438 6.76 -20.46 -43.70
CA VAL A 438 5.96 -21.62 -43.32
C VAL A 438 5.27 -22.19 -44.56
N ARG A 439 5.48 -23.47 -44.85
CA ARG A 439 4.75 -24.20 -45.90
C ARG A 439 3.64 -25.07 -45.28
N PRO A 440 2.35 -24.74 -45.48
CA PRO A 440 1.24 -25.53 -44.95
C PRO A 440 0.82 -26.66 -45.89
N LEU A 441 0.58 -27.87 -45.35
CA LEU A 441 -0.11 -28.97 -46.01
C LEU A 441 -1.34 -29.39 -45.21
N LEU A 442 -2.51 -29.35 -45.85
CA LEU A 442 -3.78 -29.82 -45.27
C LEU A 442 -4.00 -31.29 -45.65
N CYS A 443 -4.35 -32.11 -44.66
CA CYS A 443 -4.40 -33.56 -44.76
C CYS A 443 -5.77 -34.10 -44.32
N TYR A 444 -6.44 -34.85 -45.21
CA TYR A 444 -7.67 -35.59 -44.97
C TYR A 444 -7.45 -37.08 -45.31
N GLY A 445 -7.02 -37.88 -44.34
CA GLY A 445 -6.55 -39.24 -44.61
C GLY A 445 -5.38 -39.24 -45.61
N ASP A 446 -5.55 -39.94 -46.75
CA ASP A 446 -4.54 -40.00 -47.81
C ASP A 446 -4.49 -38.77 -48.73
N ALA A 447 -5.48 -37.87 -48.63
CA ALA A 447 -5.53 -36.65 -49.44
C ALA A 447 -4.73 -35.52 -48.76
N LYS A 448 -3.54 -35.20 -49.32
CA LYS A 448 -2.69 -34.09 -48.87
C LYS A 448 -2.55 -33.04 -49.96
N PHE A 449 -2.72 -31.76 -49.62
CA PHE A 449 -2.53 -30.66 -50.56
C PHE A 449 -2.10 -29.36 -49.89
N ASN A 450 -1.40 -28.50 -50.65
CA ASN A 450 -1.05 -27.16 -50.22
C ASN A 450 -2.15 -26.18 -50.64
N PRO A 451 -2.84 -25.51 -49.70
CA PRO A 451 -3.96 -24.61 -50.01
C PRO A 451 -3.55 -23.37 -50.82
N LEU A 452 -2.26 -23.05 -50.90
CA LEU A 452 -1.74 -21.87 -51.61
C LEU A 452 -1.57 -22.11 -53.13
N VAL A 453 -1.43 -23.36 -53.56
CA VAL A 453 -1.01 -23.70 -54.94
C VAL A 453 -2.01 -24.59 -55.65
N ALA A 454 -2.74 -25.44 -54.93
CA ALA A 454 -3.66 -26.41 -55.52
C ALA A 454 -5.01 -26.39 -54.82
N ALA A 455 -6.09 -26.47 -55.62
CA ALA A 455 -7.40 -26.87 -55.09
C ALA A 455 -7.34 -28.34 -54.61
N ALA A 456 -8.19 -28.69 -53.65
CA ALA A 456 -8.24 -30.04 -53.08
C ALA A 456 -8.29 -31.11 -54.20
N PRO A 457 -7.39 -32.11 -54.19
CA PRO A 457 -7.30 -33.09 -55.28
C PRO A 457 -8.58 -33.95 -55.33
N PRO A 458 -9.04 -34.36 -56.52
CA PRO A 458 -10.13 -35.33 -56.62
C PRO A 458 -9.70 -36.66 -55.98
N LEU A 459 -10.59 -37.26 -55.20
CA LEU A 459 -10.34 -38.55 -54.58
C LEU A 459 -10.26 -39.64 -55.66
N ARG A 460 -9.27 -40.54 -55.54
CA ARG A 460 -9.03 -41.60 -56.54
C ARG A 460 -10.15 -42.63 -56.65
N ASP A 461 -11.03 -42.70 -55.65
CA ASP A 461 -12.13 -43.65 -55.52
C ASP A 461 -13.50 -43.09 -55.94
N GLY A 462 -13.57 -41.83 -56.42
CA GLY A 462 -14.80 -41.20 -56.89
C GLY A 462 -15.73 -40.66 -55.80
N ARG A 463 -15.36 -40.77 -54.52
CA ARG A 463 -16.14 -40.18 -53.41
C ARG A 463 -15.99 -38.65 -53.37
N HIS A 464 -16.94 -37.98 -52.72
CA HIS A 464 -16.85 -36.55 -52.44
C HIS A 464 -16.08 -36.30 -51.13
N LEU A 465 -14.98 -35.55 -51.19
CA LEU A 465 -14.24 -35.11 -50.00
C LEU A 465 -15.07 -34.07 -49.23
N VAL A 466 -15.38 -34.36 -47.96
CA VAL A 466 -16.02 -33.41 -47.06
C VAL A 466 -14.93 -32.59 -46.36
N ARG A 467 -14.89 -31.29 -46.65
CA ARG A 467 -13.86 -30.38 -46.14
C ARG A 467 -14.32 -29.68 -44.86
N ASP A 468 -13.41 -29.58 -43.90
CA ASP A 468 -13.55 -28.72 -42.73
C ASP A 468 -13.04 -27.31 -43.05
N ALA A 469 -13.85 -26.55 -43.78
CA ALA A 469 -13.48 -25.20 -44.22
C ALA A 469 -13.12 -24.27 -43.04
N ARG A 470 -13.69 -24.53 -41.85
CA ARG A 470 -13.43 -23.74 -40.65
C ARG A 470 -12.04 -24.04 -40.09
N GLY A 471 -11.66 -25.31 -39.97
CA GLY A 471 -10.33 -25.71 -39.52
C GLY A 471 -9.24 -25.25 -40.48
N GLU A 472 -9.48 -25.37 -41.79
CA GLU A 472 -8.56 -24.84 -42.83
C GLU A 472 -8.39 -23.33 -42.71
N GLN A 473 -9.48 -22.57 -42.49
CA GLN A 473 -9.41 -21.12 -42.32
C GLN A 473 -8.77 -20.71 -40.98
N GLU A 474 -8.95 -21.50 -39.91
CA GLU A 474 -8.39 -21.23 -38.59
C GLU A 474 -6.86 -21.17 -38.65
N ILE A 475 -6.21 -22.19 -39.22
CA ILE A 475 -4.75 -22.24 -39.28
C ILE A 475 -4.18 -21.11 -40.15
N MET A 476 -4.83 -20.80 -41.26
CA MET A 476 -4.45 -19.69 -42.14
C MET A 476 -4.60 -18.34 -41.44
N THR A 477 -5.68 -18.16 -40.67
CA THR A 477 -5.92 -16.93 -39.92
C THR A 477 -4.87 -16.74 -38.83
N ARG A 478 -4.55 -17.80 -38.07
CA ARG A 478 -3.49 -17.77 -37.04
C ARG A 478 -2.17 -17.31 -37.61
N LEU A 479 -1.70 -17.89 -38.72
CA LEU A 479 -0.47 -17.46 -39.38
C LEU A 479 -0.57 -16.01 -39.88
N SER A 480 -1.70 -15.60 -40.45
CA SER A 480 -1.87 -14.22 -40.94
C SER A 480 -1.81 -13.14 -39.84
N VAL A 481 -2.22 -13.46 -38.60
CA VAL A 481 -2.18 -12.54 -37.45
C VAL A 481 -0.74 -12.14 -37.13
N TYR A 482 0.22 -13.07 -37.25
CA TYR A 482 1.65 -12.81 -37.10
C TYR A 482 2.29 -12.24 -38.38
N GLY A 483 1.45 -11.80 -39.32
CA GLY A 483 1.85 -11.06 -40.52
C GLY A 483 2.47 -11.91 -41.62
N PHE A 484 2.31 -13.23 -41.58
CA PHE A 484 2.67 -14.11 -42.68
C PHE A 484 1.82 -13.82 -43.92
N ARG A 485 2.46 -13.75 -45.09
CA ARG A 485 1.79 -13.47 -46.37
C ARG A 485 2.10 -14.55 -47.41
N PRO A 486 1.15 -14.90 -48.26
CA PRO A 486 1.37 -15.93 -49.28
C PRO A 486 2.39 -15.47 -50.32
N GLU A 487 3.42 -16.28 -50.53
CA GLU A 487 4.45 -16.14 -51.55
C GLU A 487 4.66 -17.52 -52.20
N ARG A 488 4.04 -17.71 -53.38
CA ARG A 488 4.00 -19.00 -54.11
C ARG A 488 3.40 -20.13 -53.27
N ASP A 489 4.21 -21.10 -52.85
CA ASP A 489 3.84 -22.29 -52.09
C ASP A 489 4.06 -22.14 -50.58
N GLN A 490 4.50 -20.97 -50.11
CA GLN A 490 4.81 -20.72 -48.71
C GLN A 490 4.16 -19.43 -48.20
N LEU A 491 4.09 -19.30 -46.88
CA LEU A 491 3.72 -18.11 -46.16
C LEU A 491 4.98 -17.48 -45.59
N VAL A 492 5.30 -16.23 -45.93
CA VAL A 492 6.56 -15.57 -45.56
C VAL A 492 6.28 -14.37 -44.65
N GLN A 493 7.08 -14.23 -43.59
CA GLN A 493 7.19 -13.07 -42.72
C GLN A 493 8.67 -12.63 -42.68
N LYS A 494 8.97 -11.35 -42.95
CA LYS A 494 10.34 -10.78 -42.96
C LYS A 494 10.65 -9.90 -41.75
N ASP A 495 9.64 -9.56 -40.96
CA ASP A 495 9.78 -8.73 -39.76
C ASP A 495 10.34 -9.53 -38.58
N GLU A 496 11.40 -9.02 -37.96
CA GLU A 496 12.13 -9.71 -36.87
C GLU A 496 11.30 -9.81 -35.59
N GLU A 497 10.59 -8.74 -35.21
CA GLU A 497 9.77 -8.71 -33.99
C GLU A 497 8.59 -9.67 -34.11
N ARG A 498 7.91 -9.69 -35.26
CA ARG A 498 6.82 -10.65 -35.52
C ARG A 498 7.32 -12.09 -35.62
N SER A 499 8.55 -12.29 -36.07
CA SER A 499 9.19 -13.61 -36.08
C SER A 499 9.44 -14.09 -34.64
N TYR A 500 9.92 -13.22 -33.77
CA TYR A 500 10.06 -13.50 -32.35
C TYR A 500 8.70 -13.84 -31.71
N ASP A 501 7.68 -12.99 -31.90
CA ASP A 501 6.34 -13.18 -31.35
C ASP A 501 5.72 -14.51 -31.82
N PHE A 502 5.82 -14.86 -33.10
CA PHE A 502 5.34 -16.14 -33.61
C PHE A 502 6.03 -17.33 -32.92
N LEU A 503 7.36 -17.28 -32.77
CA LEU A 503 8.14 -18.36 -32.17
C LEU A 503 7.87 -18.54 -30.67
N THR A 504 7.57 -17.45 -29.94
CA THR A 504 7.33 -17.49 -28.50
C THR A 504 5.86 -17.63 -28.11
N GLU A 505 4.94 -17.06 -28.88
CA GLU A 505 3.52 -16.94 -28.52
C GLU A 505 2.63 -17.93 -29.29
N GLU A 506 2.75 -18.05 -30.62
CA GLU A 506 1.85 -18.92 -31.40
C GLU A 506 2.35 -20.35 -31.50
N LEU A 507 3.63 -20.55 -31.82
CA LEU A 507 4.18 -21.86 -32.12
C LEU A 507 3.97 -22.88 -30.97
N PRO A 508 4.15 -22.52 -29.68
CA PRO A 508 3.87 -23.42 -28.56
C PRO A 508 2.37 -23.70 -28.34
N ASN A 509 1.49 -22.84 -28.89
CA ASN A 509 0.05 -22.85 -28.68
C ASN A 509 -0.75 -23.35 -29.90
N LEU A 510 -0.07 -23.93 -30.89
CA LEU A 510 -0.73 -24.53 -32.04
C LEU A 510 -1.62 -25.72 -31.64
N PRO A 511 -2.77 -25.93 -32.31
CA PRO A 511 -3.65 -27.05 -32.02
C PRO A 511 -2.97 -28.41 -32.18
N ALA A 512 -3.38 -29.41 -31.39
CA ALA A 512 -2.80 -30.76 -31.41
C ALA A 512 -2.97 -31.55 -32.73
N TRP A 513 -3.81 -31.06 -33.66
CA TRP A 513 -3.99 -31.64 -35.00
C TRP A 513 -3.01 -31.04 -36.03
N VAL A 514 -2.12 -30.16 -35.58
CA VAL A 514 -1.08 -29.49 -36.38
C VAL A 514 0.28 -30.04 -35.99
N ASP A 515 0.96 -30.69 -36.93
CA ASP A 515 2.32 -31.17 -36.78
C ASP A 515 3.31 -30.14 -37.34
N VAL A 516 4.38 -29.86 -36.59
CA VAL A 516 5.41 -28.88 -36.96
C VAL A 516 6.71 -29.59 -37.30
N PHE A 517 7.26 -29.26 -38.47
CA PHE A 517 8.52 -29.77 -38.98
C PHE A 517 9.48 -28.60 -39.25
N TYR A 518 10.76 -28.81 -38.96
CA TYR A 518 11.82 -27.84 -39.21
C TYR A 518 12.72 -28.36 -40.35
N GLU A 519 13.03 -27.50 -41.32
CA GLU A 519 14.05 -27.82 -42.34
C GLU A 519 15.45 -27.89 -41.71
N ASP A 520 16.39 -28.62 -42.32
CA ASP A 520 17.74 -28.86 -41.77
C ASP A 520 18.54 -27.56 -41.50
N SER A 521 18.24 -26.50 -42.25
CA SER A 521 18.79 -25.14 -42.10
C SER A 521 18.27 -24.40 -40.87
N PHE A 522 17.15 -24.83 -40.30
CA PHE A 522 16.47 -24.15 -39.21
C PHE A 522 16.94 -24.68 -37.85
N VAL A 523 17.42 -23.79 -36.99
CA VAL A 523 17.92 -24.19 -35.67
C VAL A 523 16.77 -24.76 -34.85
N LYS A 524 16.88 -26.02 -34.40
CA LYS A 524 15.86 -26.73 -33.60
C LYS A 524 15.33 -25.96 -32.38
N ARG A 525 16.10 -24.98 -31.89
CA ARG A 525 15.72 -24.04 -30.82
C ARG A 525 16.06 -22.62 -31.27
N PRO A 526 15.16 -21.93 -31.99
CA PRO A 526 15.40 -20.59 -32.53
C PRO A 526 15.29 -19.50 -31.45
N VAL A 527 14.65 -19.81 -30.32
CA VAL A 527 14.61 -18.97 -29.12
C VAL A 527 15.24 -19.75 -27.97
N ARG A 528 16.14 -19.12 -27.24
CA ARG A 528 16.92 -19.71 -26.14
C ARG A 528 16.89 -18.80 -24.91
N PRO A 529 16.92 -19.37 -23.69
CA PRO A 529 17.11 -18.57 -22.48
C PRO A 529 18.51 -17.97 -22.44
N MET A 530 18.69 -16.93 -21.61
CA MET A 530 20.01 -16.32 -21.39
C MET A 530 21.02 -17.37 -20.91
N PRO A 531 22.23 -17.46 -21.51
CA PRO A 531 23.29 -18.34 -21.01
C PRO A 531 23.71 -17.97 -19.58
N LYS A 532 24.02 -18.98 -18.75
CA LYS A 532 24.56 -18.74 -17.41
C LYS A 532 25.94 -18.08 -17.52
N VAL A 533 26.11 -16.94 -16.86
CA VAL A 533 27.39 -16.24 -16.80
C VAL A 533 28.11 -16.64 -15.52
N ALA A 534 29.34 -17.18 -15.65
CA ALA A 534 30.21 -17.44 -14.52
C ALA A 534 31.31 -16.37 -14.45
N ALA A 535 31.59 -15.89 -13.26
CA ALA A 535 32.70 -14.96 -13.01
C ALA A 535 33.58 -15.49 -11.86
N GLY A 536 34.89 -15.56 -12.05
CA GLY A 536 35.87 -15.88 -11.03
C GLY A 536 36.38 -14.61 -10.35
N VAL A 537 36.54 -14.64 -9.02
CA VAL A 537 37.15 -13.54 -8.26
C VAL A 537 38.30 -14.05 -7.39
N SER A 538 39.49 -13.50 -7.66
CA SER A 538 40.73 -13.71 -6.91
C SER A 538 41.26 -12.42 -6.31
N VAL A 539 42.22 -12.55 -5.40
CA VAL A 539 43.02 -11.44 -4.88
C VAL A 539 44.46 -11.69 -5.31
N ASN A 540 45.12 -10.70 -5.88
CA ASN A 540 46.49 -10.81 -6.34
C ASN A 540 47.50 -10.35 -5.27
N ASP A 541 48.80 -10.45 -5.59
CA ASP A 541 49.89 -10.14 -4.66
C ASP A 541 49.98 -8.64 -4.31
N MET A 542 49.25 -7.76 -5.00
CA MET A 542 49.15 -6.33 -4.70
C MET A 542 47.86 -5.97 -3.93
N ASP A 543 47.17 -6.95 -3.35
CA ASP A 543 45.89 -6.80 -2.66
C ASP A 543 44.79 -6.19 -3.54
N LEU A 544 44.86 -6.40 -4.86
CA LEU A 544 43.80 -6.03 -5.79
C LEU A 544 42.92 -7.24 -6.12
N LEU A 545 41.65 -6.98 -6.37
CA LEU A 545 40.71 -7.97 -6.84
C LEU A 545 40.89 -8.19 -8.32
N GLU A 546 41.04 -9.43 -8.73
CA GLU A 546 40.99 -9.83 -10.14
C GLU A 546 39.65 -10.51 -10.41
N VAL A 547 38.87 -9.92 -11.31
CA VAL A 547 37.59 -10.48 -11.76
C VAL A 547 37.77 -11.05 -13.16
N THR A 548 37.61 -12.37 -13.30
CA THR A 548 37.67 -13.10 -14.56
C THR A 548 36.27 -13.52 -15.00
N PHE A 549 35.93 -13.39 -16.28
CA PHE A 549 34.65 -13.90 -16.79
C PHE A 549 34.86 -15.14 -17.64
N ASN A 550 34.08 -16.18 -17.35
CA ASN A 550 34.04 -17.39 -18.16
C ASN A 550 32.60 -17.66 -18.60
N MET A 551 32.37 -17.60 -19.90
CA MET A 551 31.07 -17.85 -20.51
C MET A 551 31.23 -18.97 -21.54
N LYS A 552 30.42 -20.03 -21.42
CA LYS A 552 30.34 -21.04 -22.47
C LYS A 552 29.57 -20.43 -23.65
N ASP A 553 30.15 -20.50 -24.84
CA ASP A 553 29.52 -20.17 -26.13
C ASP A 553 29.09 -18.70 -26.32
N LEU A 554 29.57 -17.75 -25.50
CA LEU A 554 29.31 -16.32 -25.63
C LEU A 554 30.59 -15.50 -25.43
N ASP A 555 30.93 -14.61 -26.36
CA ASP A 555 32.07 -13.70 -26.21
C ASP A 555 31.68 -12.42 -25.43
N VAL A 556 32.67 -11.72 -24.86
CA VAL A 556 32.42 -10.50 -24.04
C VAL A 556 31.81 -9.37 -24.87
N HIS A 557 32.07 -9.30 -26.18
CA HIS A 557 31.49 -8.27 -27.05
C HIS A 557 30.00 -8.53 -27.27
N GLU A 558 29.62 -9.78 -27.51
CA GLU A 558 28.23 -10.22 -27.64
C GLU A 558 27.46 -10.03 -26.32
N LEU A 559 28.07 -10.28 -25.16
CA LEU A 559 27.46 -9.92 -23.87
C LEU A 559 27.17 -8.42 -23.77
N MET A 560 28.10 -7.57 -24.20
CA MET A 560 27.92 -6.12 -24.18
C MET A 560 26.78 -5.69 -25.13
N ASP A 561 26.65 -6.32 -26.29
CA ASP A 561 25.58 -6.04 -27.25
C ASP A 561 24.20 -6.50 -26.72
N ILE A 562 24.14 -7.62 -25.97
CA ILE A 562 22.95 -8.06 -25.23
C ILE A 562 22.58 -7.02 -24.16
N LEU A 563 23.54 -6.57 -23.35
CA LEU A 563 23.31 -5.58 -22.30
C LEU A 563 22.87 -4.22 -22.87
N ASP A 564 23.39 -3.82 -24.02
CA ASP A 564 22.95 -2.61 -24.72
C ASP A 564 21.52 -2.74 -25.26
N SER A 565 21.15 -3.93 -25.73
CA SER A 565 19.76 -4.23 -26.14
C SER A 565 18.80 -4.16 -24.94
N TYR A 566 19.22 -4.67 -23.78
CA TYR A 566 18.47 -4.55 -22.53
C TYR A 566 18.32 -3.09 -22.08
N LYS A 567 19.39 -2.28 -22.12
CA LYS A 567 19.34 -0.85 -21.80
C LYS A 567 18.40 -0.05 -22.72
N GLN A 568 18.26 -0.50 -23.97
CA GLN A 568 17.28 0.04 -24.93
C GLN A 568 15.85 -0.49 -24.70
N LYS A 569 15.60 -1.26 -23.63
CA LYS A 569 14.32 -1.87 -23.28
C LYS A 569 13.76 -2.79 -24.37
N ARG A 570 14.63 -3.49 -25.09
CA ARG A 570 14.22 -4.52 -26.06
C ARG A 570 13.82 -5.80 -25.31
N ARG A 571 12.83 -6.53 -25.84
CA ARG A 571 12.36 -7.83 -25.30
C ARG A 571 13.32 -8.99 -25.59
N TYR A 572 14.15 -8.85 -26.62
CA TYR A 572 15.04 -9.89 -27.10
C TYR A 572 16.35 -9.30 -27.67
N HIS A 573 17.34 -10.16 -27.85
CA HIS A 573 18.55 -9.90 -28.62
C HIS A 573 18.81 -11.03 -29.62
N ARG A 574 19.23 -10.71 -30.85
CA ARG A 574 19.57 -11.69 -31.88
C ARG A 574 21.06 -11.96 -31.88
N LEU A 575 21.45 -13.20 -31.60
CA LEU A 575 22.84 -13.65 -31.56
C LEU A 575 23.43 -13.79 -32.98
N LYS A 576 24.76 -13.91 -33.05
CA LYS A 576 25.48 -14.14 -34.32
C LYS A 576 25.06 -15.44 -35.03
N ASP A 577 24.59 -16.44 -34.30
CA ASP A 577 24.07 -17.71 -34.83
C ASP A 577 22.60 -17.64 -35.32
N ARG A 578 22.03 -16.42 -35.38
CA ARG A 578 20.65 -16.10 -35.76
C ARG A 578 19.56 -16.57 -34.78
N THR A 579 19.93 -17.08 -33.61
CA THR A 579 18.96 -17.37 -32.55
C THR A 579 18.62 -16.14 -31.70
N PHE A 580 17.45 -16.16 -31.08
CA PHE A 580 16.98 -15.13 -30.17
C PHE A 580 17.26 -15.50 -28.71
N VAL A 581 17.75 -14.54 -27.94
CA VAL A 581 17.82 -14.59 -26.48
C VAL A 581 16.75 -13.68 -25.90
N THR A 582 15.90 -14.23 -25.05
CA THR A 582 14.89 -13.46 -24.32
C THR A 582 15.55 -12.66 -23.19
N LEU A 583 15.24 -11.36 -23.11
CA LEU A 583 15.80 -10.45 -22.11
C LEU A 583 14.80 -10.28 -20.96
N GLU A 584 14.87 -11.18 -19.98
CA GLU A 584 14.06 -11.06 -18.75
C GLU A 584 14.67 -10.00 -17.81
N GLU A 585 13.83 -9.08 -17.30
CA GLU A 585 14.30 -7.94 -16.49
C GLU A 585 15.11 -8.37 -15.26
N GLN A 586 14.68 -9.42 -14.55
CA GLN A 586 15.31 -9.83 -13.30
C GLN A 586 16.74 -10.36 -13.51
N GLN A 587 16.95 -11.19 -14.54
CA GLN A 587 18.26 -11.79 -14.83
C GLN A 587 19.24 -10.77 -15.41
N MET A 588 18.74 -9.85 -16.25
CA MET A 588 19.58 -8.86 -16.92
C MET A 588 20.02 -7.73 -16.00
N GLN A 589 19.24 -7.41 -14.97
CA GLN A 589 19.57 -6.32 -14.05
C GLN A 589 20.81 -6.63 -13.20
N ALA A 590 20.88 -7.80 -12.56
CA ALA A 590 22.02 -8.15 -11.72
C ALA A 590 23.34 -8.22 -12.52
N LEU A 591 23.27 -8.75 -13.74
CA LEU A 591 24.40 -8.82 -14.64
C LEU A 591 24.84 -7.42 -15.13
N ALA A 592 23.89 -6.55 -15.48
CA ALA A 592 24.17 -5.16 -15.85
C ALA A 592 24.83 -4.39 -14.69
N ASP A 593 24.27 -4.52 -13.48
CA ASP A 593 24.84 -3.93 -12.27
C ASP A 593 26.26 -4.47 -12.02
N PHE A 594 26.47 -5.78 -12.13
CA PHE A 594 27.78 -6.38 -11.92
C PHE A 594 28.82 -5.85 -12.92
N VAL A 595 28.48 -5.81 -14.22
CA VAL A 595 29.38 -5.33 -15.28
C VAL A 595 29.69 -3.84 -15.13
N GLU A 596 28.69 -3.00 -14.83
CA GLU A 596 28.90 -1.56 -14.64
C GLU A 596 29.77 -1.26 -13.42
N ASN A 597 29.53 -1.95 -12.31
CA ASN A 597 30.26 -1.72 -11.07
C ASN A 597 31.65 -2.37 -11.03
N ALA A 598 31.83 -3.47 -11.75
CA ALA A 598 33.15 -4.01 -12.02
C ALA A 598 33.95 -3.16 -13.02
N GLY A 599 33.42 -2.01 -13.47
CA GLY A 599 34.14 -1.06 -14.31
C GLY A 599 34.49 -1.61 -15.70
N ILE A 600 33.76 -2.62 -16.15
CA ILE A 600 34.07 -3.32 -17.40
C ILE A 600 33.59 -2.48 -18.56
N THR A 601 34.50 -2.23 -19.48
CA THR A 601 34.20 -1.49 -20.71
C THR A 601 34.64 -2.29 -21.92
N ARG A 602 34.07 -1.99 -23.10
CA ARG A 602 34.50 -2.60 -24.38
C ARG A 602 36.01 -2.46 -24.63
N LYS A 603 36.67 -1.43 -24.05
CA LYS A 603 38.12 -1.20 -24.20
C LYS A 603 38.98 -2.13 -23.33
N ASN A 604 38.55 -2.41 -22.10
CA ASN A 604 39.31 -3.23 -21.15
C ASN A 604 39.04 -4.74 -21.35
N ALA A 605 38.03 -5.09 -22.15
CA ALA A 605 37.67 -6.47 -22.46
C ALA A 605 38.58 -7.13 -23.53
N ALA A 606 39.46 -6.37 -24.19
CA ALA A 606 40.26 -6.83 -25.32
C ALA A 606 41.42 -7.77 -24.92
N ASP A 607 41.93 -7.68 -23.69
CA ASP A 607 43.14 -8.40 -23.23
C ASP A 607 42.85 -9.69 -22.43
N GLY A 608 41.65 -10.26 -22.58
CA GLY A 608 41.28 -11.52 -21.93
C GLY A 608 40.66 -11.31 -20.54
N ALA A 609 39.39 -10.88 -20.54
CA ALA A 609 38.37 -11.06 -19.50
C ALA A 609 38.71 -10.78 -18.02
N THR A 610 39.88 -10.21 -17.70
CA THR A 610 40.37 -10.00 -16.33
C THR A 610 40.38 -8.51 -16.03
N VAL A 611 39.68 -8.10 -14.97
CA VAL A 611 39.62 -6.70 -14.53
C VAL A 611 40.13 -6.58 -13.11
N GLU A 612 41.07 -5.67 -12.90
CA GLU A 612 41.59 -5.32 -11.58
C GLU A 612 40.71 -4.26 -10.90
N LEU A 613 40.32 -4.53 -9.66
CA LEU A 613 39.48 -3.65 -8.84
C LEU A 613 40.09 -3.45 -7.45
N PRO A 614 39.85 -2.29 -6.80
CA PRO A 614 40.22 -2.09 -5.41
C PRO A 614 39.56 -3.13 -4.49
N LEU A 615 40.28 -3.58 -3.46
CA LEU A 615 39.78 -4.54 -2.46
C LEU A 615 38.47 -4.11 -1.78
N SER A 616 38.24 -2.80 -1.67
CA SER A 616 37.00 -2.24 -1.11
C SER A 616 35.73 -2.69 -1.86
N GLN A 617 35.85 -3.12 -3.12
CA GLN A 617 34.72 -3.65 -3.90
C GLN A 617 34.39 -5.12 -3.58
N ALA A 618 35.21 -5.83 -2.81
CA ALA A 618 35.07 -7.26 -2.57
C ALA A 618 33.72 -7.60 -1.93
N MET A 619 33.34 -6.80 -0.93
CA MET A 619 32.11 -6.96 -0.17
C MET A 619 30.87 -6.77 -1.04
N TYR A 620 30.91 -5.77 -1.93
CA TYR A 620 29.84 -5.46 -2.84
C TYR A 620 29.64 -6.57 -3.89
N LEU A 621 30.72 -7.04 -4.50
CA LEU A 621 30.68 -8.13 -5.48
C LEU A 621 30.17 -9.44 -4.86
N ASP A 622 30.60 -9.76 -3.63
CA ASP A 622 30.09 -10.94 -2.92
C ASP A 622 28.59 -10.85 -2.63
N GLU A 623 28.10 -9.66 -2.25
CA GLU A 623 26.68 -9.44 -1.96
C GLU A 623 25.83 -9.51 -3.22
N LEU A 624 26.28 -8.91 -4.33
CA LEU A 624 25.63 -9.06 -5.63
C LEU A 624 25.50 -10.53 -6.04
N ALA A 625 26.59 -11.28 -5.93
CA ALA A 625 26.61 -12.71 -6.29
C ALA A 625 25.84 -13.63 -5.33
N ARG A 626 25.46 -13.16 -4.14
CA ARG A 626 24.56 -13.91 -3.24
C ARG A 626 23.09 -13.57 -3.47
N ALA A 627 22.81 -12.37 -4.00
CA ALA A 627 21.46 -11.89 -4.21
C ALA A 627 20.79 -12.49 -5.47
N ASP A 628 21.57 -13.01 -6.41
CA ASP A 628 21.07 -13.56 -7.67
C ASP A 628 21.69 -14.92 -7.99
N GLU A 629 20.84 -15.94 -8.19
CA GLU A 629 21.26 -17.32 -8.50
C GLU A 629 21.77 -17.48 -9.95
N THR A 630 21.49 -16.51 -10.83
CA THR A 630 21.91 -16.55 -12.24
C THR A 630 23.37 -16.19 -12.45
N LEU A 631 23.96 -15.43 -11.51
CA LEU A 631 25.38 -15.07 -11.51
C LEU A 631 26.18 -16.04 -10.64
N HIS A 632 26.90 -16.97 -11.28
CA HIS A 632 27.76 -17.90 -10.54
C HIS A 632 29.14 -17.29 -10.29
N LEU A 633 29.40 -16.86 -9.05
CA LEU A 633 30.70 -16.31 -8.66
C LEU A 633 31.63 -17.38 -8.07
N GLU A 634 32.66 -17.77 -8.80
CA GLU A 634 33.74 -18.64 -8.33
C GLU A 634 34.71 -17.84 -7.47
N ARG A 635 34.73 -18.12 -6.16
CA ARG A 635 35.52 -17.35 -5.19
C ARG A 635 36.80 -18.07 -4.81
N SER A 636 37.94 -17.42 -4.93
CA SER A 636 39.21 -17.93 -4.38
C SER A 636 39.13 -18.11 -2.86
N ARG A 637 40.03 -18.92 -2.27
CA ARG A 637 40.09 -19.12 -0.80
C ARG A 637 40.40 -17.80 -0.08
N THR A 638 41.34 -17.03 -0.59
CA THR A 638 41.75 -15.73 -0.05
C THR A 638 40.56 -14.76 -0.02
N PHE A 639 39.85 -14.61 -1.15
CA PHE A 639 38.64 -13.77 -1.24
C PHE A 639 37.58 -14.17 -0.21
N ARG A 640 37.28 -15.47 -0.07
CA ARG A 640 36.31 -15.97 0.92
C ARG A 640 36.71 -15.63 2.35
N SER A 641 38.00 -15.71 2.67
CA SER A 641 38.50 -15.39 4.01
C SER A 641 38.31 -13.91 4.33
N ILE A 642 38.66 -13.01 3.39
CA ILE A 642 38.52 -11.56 3.57
C ILE A 642 37.05 -11.18 3.82
N VAL A 643 36.15 -11.65 2.95
CA VAL A 643 34.72 -11.38 3.07
C VAL A 643 34.16 -11.92 4.39
N ARG A 644 34.56 -13.12 4.81
CA ARG A 644 34.13 -13.70 6.07
C ARG A 644 34.60 -12.86 7.26
N ASN A 645 35.89 -12.50 7.30
CA ASN A 645 36.48 -11.75 8.40
C ASN A 645 35.82 -10.36 8.56
N ILE A 646 35.49 -9.69 7.46
CA ILE A 646 34.78 -8.39 7.49
C ILE A 646 33.32 -8.54 7.93
N ARG A 647 32.60 -9.57 7.45
CA ARG A 647 31.18 -9.80 7.79
C ARG A 647 30.97 -10.32 9.21
N ARG A 648 31.93 -11.07 9.76
CA ARG A 648 31.83 -11.72 11.07
C ARG A 648 33.00 -11.32 11.96
N PRO A 649 33.06 -10.05 12.39
CA PRO A 649 34.12 -9.58 13.27
C PRO A 649 34.17 -10.32 14.62
N GLU A 650 33.07 -10.94 15.05
CA GLU A 650 32.99 -11.80 16.23
C GLU A 650 33.80 -13.11 16.11
N GLU A 651 34.07 -13.57 14.88
CA GLU A 651 34.89 -14.76 14.63
C GLU A 651 36.39 -14.43 14.47
N ALA A 652 36.76 -13.15 14.44
CA ALA A 652 38.15 -12.75 14.33
C ALA A 652 38.88 -12.90 15.67
N ASP A 653 40.08 -13.47 15.63
CA ASP A 653 40.86 -13.83 16.82
C ASP A 653 42.04 -12.87 17.01
N TYR A 654 41.75 -11.62 17.35
CA TYR A 654 42.78 -10.65 17.74
C TYR A 654 42.97 -10.67 19.26
N GLU A 655 44.23 -10.69 19.69
CA GLU A 655 44.55 -10.66 21.11
C GLU A 655 44.32 -9.25 21.69
N VAL A 656 43.38 -9.16 22.63
CA VAL A 656 43.11 -7.92 23.37
C VAL A 656 44.28 -7.61 24.32
N PRO A 657 44.76 -6.36 24.40
CA PRO A 657 45.81 -5.98 25.34
C PRO A 657 45.49 -6.41 26.77
N ALA A 658 46.47 -7.01 27.47
CA ALA A 658 46.28 -7.60 28.79
C ALA A 658 45.68 -6.61 29.81
N GLU A 659 46.09 -5.33 29.74
CA GLU A 659 45.59 -4.25 30.62
C GLU A 659 44.08 -3.97 30.44
N LEU A 660 43.52 -4.30 29.28
CA LEU A 660 42.13 -4.01 28.92
C LEU A 660 41.23 -5.25 28.84
N LYS A 661 41.81 -6.45 28.97
CA LYS A 661 41.09 -7.73 28.81
C LYS A 661 39.93 -7.88 29.80
N GLU A 662 40.13 -7.51 31.06
CA GLU A 662 39.10 -7.54 32.12
C GLU A 662 38.22 -6.27 32.15
N VAL A 663 38.56 -5.25 31.34
CA VAL A 663 37.85 -3.96 31.28
C VAL A 663 36.82 -3.93 30.15
N LEU A 664 37.18 -4.49 28.99
CA LEU A 664 36.32 -4.51 27.80
C LEU A 664 35.17 -5.50 27.97
N ARG A 665 33.98 -5.10 27.52
CA ARG A 665 32.82 -6.00 27.35
C ARG A 665 32.92 -6.77 26.04
N ASP A 666 32.24 -7.91 25.92
CA ASP A 666 32.23 -8.76 24.72
C ASP A 666 31.93 -7.98 23.43
N TYR A 667 30.91 -7.12 23.45
CA TYR A 667 30.59 -6.29 22.29
C TYR A 667 31.73 -5.29 21.98
N GLN A 668 32.42 -4.76 22.99
CA GLN A 668 33.56 -3.86 22.75
C GLN A 668 34.74 -4.61 22.12
N VAL A 669 34.95 -5.88 22.49
CA VAL A 669 35.94 -6.77 21.85
C VAL A 669 35.58 -7.00 20.38
N THR A 670 34.31 -7.24 20.05
CA THR A 670 33.87 -7.35 18.64
C THR A 670 34.18 -6.08 17.85
N GLY A 671 34.02 -4.90 18.45
CA GLY A 671 34.33 -3.64 17.76
C GLY A 671 35.84 -3.40 17.59
N PHE A 672 36.65 -3.79 18.58
CA PHE A 672 38.10 -3.85 18.46
C PHE A 672 38.57 -4.80 17.34
N ASN A 673 38.00 -6.00 17.27
CA ASN A 673 38.28 -6.98 16.22
C ASN A 673 37.89 -6.47 14.84
N TRP A 674 36.74 -5.80 14.73
CA TRP A 674 36.29 -5.20 13.49
C TRP A 674 37.23 -4.09 13.00
N LEU A 675 37.63 -3.16 13.88
CA LEU A 675 38.62 -2.12 13.55
C LEU A 675 39.96 -2.73 13.11
N SER A 676 40.42 -3.78 13.80
CA SER A 676 41.66 -4.50 13.47
C SER A 676 41.59 -5.19 12.11
N THR A 677 40.46 -5.82 11.80
CA THR A 677 40.22 -6.47 10.51
C THR A 677 40.24 -5.48 9.35
N LEU A 678 39.56 -4.33 9.48
CA LEU A 678 39.57 -3.32 8.43
C LEU A 678 40.97 -2.72 8.24
N ALA A 679 41.71 -2.49 9.33
CA ALA A 679 43.07 -1.98 9.26
C ALA A 679 44.04 -2.92 8.53
N ASP A 680 43.92 -4.24 8.74
CA ASP A 680 44.76 -5.25 8.08
C ASP A 680 44.54 -5.29 6.56
N TYR A 681 43.34 -4.93 6.09
CA TYR A 681 43.01 -4.85 4.66
C TYR A 681 43.09 -3.44 4.07
N HIS A 682 43.64 -2.46 4.82
CA HIS A 682 43.70 -1.05 4.41
C HIS A 682 42.33 -0.41 4.07
N LEU A 683 41.26 -0.91 4.71
CA LEU A 683 39.90 -0.44 4.52
C LEU A 683 39.51 0.54 5.64
N GLY A 684 38.64 1.50 5.31
CA GLY A 684 38.08 2.44 6.28
C GLY A 684 36.70 2.00 6.78
N GLY A 685 36.29 2.49 7.95
CA GLY A 685 35.01 2.13 8.54
C GLY A 685 34.40 3.18 9.47
N ILE A 686 33.08 3.10 9.67
CA ILE A 686 32.31 3.87 10.63
C ILE A 686 31.95 2.99 11.83
N LEU A 687 32.51 3.30 13.01
CA LEU A 687 32.02 2.76 14.28
C LEU A 687 30.86 3.62 14.78
N ALA A 688 29.65 3.14 14.53
CA ALA A 688 28.39 3.85 14.68
C ALA A 688 27.56 3.39 15.89
N ASP A 689 28.20 2.77 16.90
CA ASP A 689 27.56 2.34 18.14
C ASP A 689 26.81 3.48 18.84
N ASP A 690 25.71 3.14 19.52
CA ASP A 690 24.95 4.07 20.34
C ASP A 690 25.82 4.84 21.35
N MET A 691 25.37 6.05 21.67
CA MET A 691 26.10 6.97 22.56
C MET A 691 26.21 6.41 23.98
N GLY A 692 27.44 6.14 24.44
CA GLY A 692 27.67 5.59 25.78
C GLY A 692 28.04 4.10 25.80
N LEU A 693 28.14 3.44 24.65
CA LEU A 693 28.68 2.07 24.52
C LEU A 693 30.22 1.99 24.59
N GLY A 694 30.92 3.13 24.71
CA GLY A 694 32.38 3.16 24.88
C GLY A 694 33.17 3.04 23.58
N LYS A 695 32.78 3.78 22.53
CA LYS A 695 33.53 3.87 21.25
C LYS A 695 34.99 4.29 21.45
N THR A 696 35.21 5.28 22.30
CA THR A 696 36.56 5.77 22.64
C THR A 696 37.43 4.65 23.20
N LEU A 697 36.90 3.85 24.14
CA LEU A 697 37.60 2.73 24.74
C LEU A 697 37.96 1.64 23.70
N GLN A 698 37.07 1.35 22.75
CA GLN A 698 37.34 0.42 21.65
C GLN A 698 38.50 0.90 20.77
N VAL A 699 38.56 2.21 20.48
CA VAL A 699 39.66 2.82 19.73
C VAL A 699 40.96 2.84 20.53
N ILE A 700 40.92 3.12 21.83
CA ILE A 700 42.09 3.06 22.70
C ILE A 700 42.66 1.64 22.73
N ALA A 701 41.81 0.62 22.83
CA ALA A 701 42.24 -0.78 22.76
C ALA A 701 42.93 -1.10 21.42
N PHE A 702 42.37 -0.61 20.31
CA PHE A 702 42.99 -0.73 18.99
C PHE A 702 44.36 -0.04 18.91
N LEU A 703 44.46 1.20 19.39
CA LEU A 703 45.71 1.96 19.38
C LEU A 703 46.79 1.31 20.26
N LEU A 704 46.40 0.77 21.42
CA LEU A 704 47.30 0.08 22.34
C LEU A 704 47.79 -1.23 21.75
N ALA A 705 46.90 -2.06 21.20
CA ALA A 705 47.25 -3.34 20.58
C ALA A 705 48.22 -3.18 19.40
N ARG A 706 48.13 -2.04 18.71
CA ARG A 706 48.98 -1.75 17.55
C ARG A 706 50.17 -0.86 17.89
N GLN A 707 50.43 -0.49 19.15
CA GLN A 707 51.50 0.45 19.49
C GLN A 707 52.84 0.05 18.86
N ASP A 708 53.47 0.98 18.13
CA ASP A 708 54.77 0.78 17.47
C ASP A 708 55.51 2.11 17.39
N ALA A 709 56.58 2.25 18.17
CA ALA A 709 57.38 3.47 18.25
C ALA A 709 58.18 3.78 16.97
N SER A 710 58.26 2.84 16.02
CA SER A 710 58.90 3.04 14.71
C SER A 710 57.96 3.66 13.66
N GLN A 711 56.65 3.67 13.95
CA GLN A 711 55.62 4.20 13.06
C GLN A 711 55.25 5.64 13.44
N PRO A 712 54.74 6.44 12.49
CA PRO A 712 54.22 7.77 12.80
C PRO A 712 53.05 7.71 13.80
N PRO A 713 52.76 8.80 14.54
CA PRO A 713 51.65 8.84 15.47
C PRO A 713 50.29 8.66 14.77
N SER A 714 49.31 8.17 15.51
CA SER A 714 47.91 8.23 15.12
C SER A 714 47.30 9.59 15.45
N LEU A 715 46.33 10.03 14.64
CA LEU A 715 45.66 11.31 14.79
C LEU A 715 44.20 11.12 15.18
N VAL A 716 43.78 11.75 16.28
CA VAL A 716 42.37 11.87 16.66
C VAL A 716 41.93 13.30 16.43
N VAL A 717 40.86 13.48 15.64
CA VAL A 717 40.22 14.77 15.42
C VAL A 717 38.87 14.76 16.11
N ALA A 718 38.73 15.53 17.17
CA ALA A 718 37.53 15.55 18.00
C ALA A 718 36.95 16.97 18.13
N PRO A 719 35.70 17.13 18.58
CA PRO A 719 35.19 18.43 19.01
C PRO A 719 36.06 19.05 20.10
N THR A 720 36.10 20.38 20.18
CA THR A 720 36.90 21.10 21.19
C THR A 720 36.60 20.69 22.62
N SER A 721 35.35 20.31 22.90
CA SER A 721 34.88 19.81 24.19
C SER A 721 35.45 18.45 24.58
N LEU A 722 35.83 17.63 23.60
CA LEU A 722 36.19 16.22 23.76
C LEU A 722 37.70 15.97 23.70
N MET A 723 38.48 16.91 23.17
CA MET A 723 39.93 16.77 23.02
C MET A 723 40.66 16.36 24.32
N TYR A 724 40.36 17.02 25.44
CA TYR A 724 40.98 16.67 26.72
C TYR A 724 40.36 15.43 27.37
N ASN A 725 39.08 15.11 27.06
CA ASN A 725 38.47 13.86 27.51
C ASN A 725 39.18 12.65 26.89
N TRP A 726 39.56 12.73 25.62
CA TRP A 726 40.40 11.72 24.97
C TRP A 726 41.74 11.52 25.69
N LEU A 727 42.42 12.61 26.07
CA LEU A 727 43.67 12.51 26.83
C LEU A 727 43.47 11.87 28.21
N ASP A 728 42.43 12.27 28.94
CA ASP A 728 42.09 11.68 30.24
C ASP A 728 41.73 10.19 30.13
N GLU A 729 41.00 9.79 29.08
CA GLU A 729 40.66 8.38 28.83
C GLU A 729 41.88 7.55 28.43
N ILE A 730 42.77 8.07 27.57
CA ILE A 730 44.03 7.39 27.23
C ILE A 730 44.88 7.21 28.48
N ALA A 731 45.07 8.25 29.29
CA ALA A 731 45.84 8.17 30.53
C ALA A 731 45.24 7.18 31.55
N ARG A 732 43.91 7.02 31.55
CA ARG A 732 43.20 6.10 32.45
C ARG A 732 43.29 4.64 31.99
N PHE A 733 43.07 4.38 30.71
CA PHE A 733 42.88 3.03 30.17
C PHE A 733 44.13 2.44 29.51
N ALA A 734 45.03 3.28 29.00
CA ALA A 734 46.25 2.87 28.32
C ALA A 734 47.41 3.83 28.69
N PRO A 735 47.87 3.85 29.96
CA PRO A 735 48.89 4.79 30.44
C PRO A 735 50.25 4.65 29.73
N SER A 736 50.48 3.51 29.06
CA SER A 736 51.64 3.24 28.23
C SER A 736 51.64 3.97 26.88
N LEU A 737 50.47 4.45 26.41
CA LEU A 737 50.36 5.27 25.19
C LEU A 737 50.68 6.74 25.49
N LYS A 738 51.70 7.28 24.81
CA LYS A 738 52.07 8.69 24.91
C LYS A 738 51.15 9.54 24.05
N ALA A 739 50.22 10.26 24.66
CA ALA A 739 49.28 11.13 23.97
C ALA A 739 49.50 12.63 24.25
N ALA A 740 49.30 13.48 23.23
CA ALA A 740 49.36 14.94 23.38
C ALA A 740 48.27 15.69 22.64
N ALA A 741 47.79 16.80 23.23
CA ALA A 741 46.89 17.73 22.55
C ALA A 741 47.66 18.73 21.70
N VAL A 742 47.29 18.85 20.43
CA VAL A 742 47.81 19.90 19.53
C VAL A 742 46.95 21.16 19.71
N ALA A 743 47.12 21.82 20.86
CA ALA A 743 46.33 22.98 21.29
C ALA A 743 47.22 24.15 21.74
N GLY A 744 46.59 25.30 22.06
CA GLY A 744 47.29 26.49 22.52
C GLY A 744 47.59 27.48 21.38
N THR A 745 48.61 28.33 21.56
CA THR A 745 49.06 29.33 20.58
C THR A 745 49.67 28.66 19.34
N LYS A 746 49.82 29.41 18.24
CA LYS A 746 50.40 28.85 17.00
C LYS A 746 51.79 28.24 17.25
N ALA A 747 52.66 28.94 17.99
CA ALA A 747 54.00 28.47 18.31
C ALA A 747 54.00 27.18 19.14
N GLN A 748 53.09 27.06 20.12
CA GLN A 748 52.94 25.82 20.91
C GLN A 748 52.50 24.65 20.04
N ARG A 749 51.54 24.86 19.13
CA ARG A 749 51.08 23.81 18.20
C ARG A 749 52.16 23.37 17.23
N GLU A 750 52.94 24.32 16.70
CA GLU A 750 54.09 24.03 15.83
C GLU A 750 55.17 23.22 16.56
N ALA A 751 55.46 23.54 17.83
CA ALA A 751 56.42 22.80 18.64
C ALA A 751 55.97 21.35 18.89
N VAL A 752 54.71 21.13 19.30
CA VAL A 752 54.16 19.78 19.51
C VAL A 752 54.22 18.96 18.21
N LEU A 753 53.83 19.57 17.08
CA LEU A 753 53.89 18.87 15.79
C LEU A 753 55.33 18.58 15.37
N ALA A 754 56.29 19.47 15.62
CA ALA A 754 57.69 19.27 15.26
C ALA A 754 58.33 18.05 15.94
N GLU A 755 57.96 17.76 17.20
CA GLU A 755 58.48 16.63 17.97
C GLU A 755 57.59 15.37 17.91
N ALA A 756 56.48 15.44 17.18
CA ALA A 756 55.43 14.42 17.19
C ALA A 756 55.94 13.00 16.95
N ASP A 757 56.71 12.82 15.88
CA ASP A 757 57.16 11.50 15.40
C ASP A 757 58.16 10.82 16.34
N LYS A 758 58.71 11.55 17.33
CA LYS A 758 59.68 11.02 18.31
C LYS A 758 59.10 10.82 19.69
N SER A 759 58.05 11.58 20.03
CA SER A 759 57.63 11.77 21.41
C SER A 759 56.24 11.21 21.71
N TYR A 760 55.40 10.98 20.71
CA TYR A 760 53.99 10.63 20.91
C TYR A 760 53.55 9.46 20.02
N ASP A 761 52.68 8.61 20.57
CA ASP A 761 51.96 7.57 19.85
C ASP A 761 50.64 8.12 19.28
N VAL A 762 50.01 9.07 20.00
CA VAL A 762 48.70 9.63 19.65
C VAL A 762 48.70 11.15 19.75
N LEU A 763 48.23 11.83 18.71
CA LEU A 763 47.97 13.25 18.72
C LEU A 763 46.46 13.50 18.70
N VAL A 764 45.98 14.38 19.59
CA VAL A 764 44.57 14.79 19.63
C VAL A 764 44.47 16.26 19.24
N THR A 765 43.66 16.57 18.23
CA THR A 765 43.41 17.93 17.77
C THR A 765 41.91 18.19 17.59
N THR A 766 41.55 19.43 17.27
CA THR A 766 40.16 19.81 17.01
C THR A 766 39.92 20.11 15.54
N TYR A 767 38.70 19.91 15.05
CA TYR A 767 38.33 20.26 13.67
C TYR A 767 38.70 21.71 13.30
N ASN A 768 38.47 22.66 14.21
CA ASN A 768 38.77 24.07 14.00
C ASN A 768 40.28 24.35 13.96
N MET A 769 41.07 23.71 14.83
CA MET A 769 42.53 23.84 14.84
C MET A 769 43.15 23.20 13.61
N LEU A 770 42.74 21.98 13.26
CA LEU A 770 43.16 21.27 12.07
C LEU A 770 42.90 22.09 10.80
N LYS A 771 41.68 22.63 10.65
CA LYS A 771 41.34 23.51 9.53
C LYS A 771 42.28 24.72 9.44
N ARG A 772 42.55 25.37 10.57
CA ARG A 772 43.37 26.59 10.63
C ARG A 772 44.82 26.30 10.23
N ASP A 773 45.35 25.15 10.61
CA ASP A 773 46.76 24.81 10.46
C ASP A 773 46.99 23.66 9.46
N ILE A 774 46.06 23.41 8.54
CA ILE A 774 46.09 22.22 7.67
C ILE A 774 47.39 22.07 6.87
N ALA A 775 48.06 23.17 6.54
CA ALA A 775 49.36 23.19 5.87
C ALA A 775 50.47 22.47 6.66
N LEU A 776 50.34 22.36 7.99
CA LEU A 776 51.27 21.61 8.86
C LEU A 776 50.96 20.11 8.86
N TYR A 777 49.69 19.73 8.64
CA TYR A 777 49.23 18.34 8.69
C TYR A 777 49.32 17.65 7.32
N GLU A 778 49.01 18.33 6.21
CA GLU A 778 48.99 17.73 4.86
C GLU A 778 50.36 17.24 4.36
N LYS A 779 51.43 17.73 5.00
CA LYS A 779 52.83 17.32 4.72
C LYS A 779 53.28 16.11 5.54
N ARG A 780 52.52 15.72 6.57
CA ARG A 780 52.85 14.62 7.48
C ARG A 780 52.11 13.36 7.08
N LYS A 781 52.68 12.22 7.44
CA LYS A 781 52.00 10.92 7.40
C LYS A 781 51.60 10.57 8.83
N PHE A 782 50.38 10.07 8.99
CA PHE A 782 49.91 9.50 10.24
C PHE A 782 49.68 8.01 10.04
N ARG A 783 49.74 7.23 11.12
CA ARG A 783 49.46 5.79 11.00
C ARG A 783 47.97 5.54 10.77
N TYR A 784 47.13 6.08 11.65
CA TYR A 784 45.68 6.03 11.54
C TYR A 784 45.09 7.42 11.81
N ALA A 785 43.95 7.75 11.19
CA ALA A 785 43.13 8.89 11.61
C ALA A 785 41.75 8.46 12.07
N PHE A 786 41.35 8.97 13.24
CA PHE A 786 40.03 8.80 13.82
C PHE A 786 39.32 10.15 13.85
N LEU A 787 38.14 10.23 13.23
CA LEU A 787 37.24 11.36 13.36
C LEU A 787 36.18 11.06 14.41
N ASP A 788 36.27 11.71 15.56
CA ASP A 788 35.24 11.62 16.58
C ASP A 788 34.14 12.63 16.30
N GLU A 789 32.89 12.23 16.50
CA GLU A 789 31.69 12.98 16.07
C GLU A 789 31.80 13.40 14.59
N ALA A 790 31.97 12.41 13.71
CA ALA A 790 32.22 12.59 12.27
C ALA A 790 31.13 13.40 11.52
N GLN A 791 29.96 13.65 12.12
CA GLN A 791 28.97 14.59 11.60
C GLN A 791 29.53 16.02 11.41
N HIS A 792 30.66 16.36 12.04
CA HIS A 792 31.36 17.63 11.77
C HIS A 792 31.84 17.80 10.32
N ILE A 793 31.93 16.72 9.53
CA ILE A 793 32.28 16.74 8.11
C ILE A 793 31.11 16.39 7.18
N LYS A 794 29.88 16.42 7.69
CA LYS A 794 28.67 16.01 6.95
C LYS A 794 28.44 16.79 5.65
N ASN A 795 28.78 18.08 5.62
CA ASN A 795 28.73 18.86 4.40
C ASN A 795 30.12 18.91 3.73
N PRO A 796 30.29 18.31 2.53
CA PRO A 796 31.59 18.19 1.86
C PRO A 796 32.15 19.53 1.38
N THR A 797 31.33 20.57 1.28
CA THR A 797 31.77 21.91 0.86
C THR A 797 32.41 22.72 1.99
N THR A 798 32.26 22.28 3.24
CA THR A 798 32.79 23.00 4.40
C THR A 798 34.31 22.97 4.46
N GLN A 799 34.91 24.02 5.04
CA GLN A 799 36.36 24.09 5.22
C GLN A 799 36.88 22.97 6.14
N ASN A 800 36.07 22.52 7.12
CA ASN A 800 36.42 21.39 7.98
C ASN A 800 36.51 20.07 7.18
N ALA A 801 35.49 19.74 6.39
CA ALA A 801 35.50 18.54 5.55
C ALA A 801 36.68 18.55 4.54
N ARG A 802 36.91 19.69 3.88
CA ARG A 802 38.05 19.85 2.96
C ARG A 802 39.41 19.72 3.65
N ALA A 803 39.54 20.20 4.88
CA ALA A 803 40.80 20.10 5.62
C ALA A 803 41.07 18.65 6.05
N VAL A 804 40.08 17.98 6.63
CA VAL A 804 40.22 16.59 7.09
C VAL A 804 40.58 15.63 5.94
N LYS A 805 39.98 15.81 4.75
CA LYS A 805 40.25 14.99 3.56
C LYS A 805 41.66 15.15 2.96
N LYS A 806 42.46 16.12 3.44
CA LYS A 806 43.86 16.30 3.03
C LYS A 806 44.85 15.48 3.86
N ILE A 807 44.40 14.86 4.95
CA ILE A 807 45.26 14.08 5.84
C ILE A 807 45.67 12.78 5.13
N LYS A 808 46.96 12.44 5.20
CA LYS A 808 47.53 11.20 4.64
C LYS A 808 47.75 10.18 5.74
N THR A 809 47.06 9.05 5.66
CA THR A 809 47.14 8.00 6.69
C THR A 809 47.12 6.58 6.10
N GLY A 810 47.54 5.59 6.89
CA GLY A 810 47.45 4.17 6.54
C GLY A 810 46.09 3.53 6.86
N GLY A 811 45.18 4.23 7.55
CA GLY A 811 43.83 3.76 7.82
C GLY A 811 42.92 4.86 8.38
N TYR A 812 41.69 4.90 7.86
CA TYR A 812 40.75 5.99 8.07
C TYR A 812 39.50 5.48 8.79
N PHE A 813 39.19 6.06 9.96
CA PHE A 813 38.06 5.64 10.77
C PHE A 813 37.22 6.83 11.21
N ALA A 814 35.91 6.61 11.28
CA ALA A 814 34.95 7.59 11.76
C ALA A 814 34.17 7.01 12.95
N LEU A 815 33.98 7.82 13.98
CA LEU A 815 33.18 7.50 15.15
C LEU A 815 31.98 8.45 15.17
N THR A 816 30.79 7.89 15.35
CA THR A 816 29.57 8.69 15.47
C THR A 816 28.53 7.93 16.29
N GLY A 817 27.70 8.64 17.05
CA GLY A 817 26.50 8.06 17.68
C GLY A 817 25.30 7.98 16.74
N THR A 818 25.36 8.71 15.63
CA THR A 818 24.29 8.88 14.64
C THR A 818 24.91 8.67 13.25
N PRO A 819 24.94 7.43 12.73
CA PRO A 819 25.68 7.11 11.50
C PRO A 819 25.32 7.96 10.29
N ILE A 820 24.06 8.41 10.19
CA ILE A 820 23.54 9.26 9.12
C ILE A 820 22.52 10.21 9.75
N GLU A 821 22.76 11.52 9.71
CA GLU A 821 21.87 12.49 10.38
C GLU A 821 20.73 12.96 9.46
N ASN A 822 20.95 13.23 8.16
CA ASN A 822 19.96 13.95 7.33
C ASN A 822 19.90 13.60 5.83
N THR A 823 21.02 13.26 5.17
CA THR A 823 21.04 13.11 3.69
C THR A 823 22.06 12.08 3.22
N LEU A 824 21.83 11.51 2.03
CA LEU A 824 22.80 10.64 1.34
C LEU A 824 24.12 11.35 1.03
N THR A 825 24.10 12.67 0.87
CA THR A 825 25.30 13.49 0.69
C THR A 825 26.20 13.48 1.94
N GLU A 826 25.64 13.38 3.15
CA GLU A 826 26.42 13.29 4.38
C GLU A 826 27.19 11.97 4.47
N LEU A 827 26.50 10.87 4.16
CA LEU A 827 27.10 9.55 4.05
C LEU A 827 28.24 9.55 3.03
N TRP A 828 28.01 10.11 1.84
CA TRP A 828 29.04 10.26 0.83
C TRP A 828 30.25 11.04 1.35
N SER A 829 30.01 12.16 2.06
CA SER A 829 31.12 12.98 2.58
C SER A 829 32.02 12.22 3.54
N ILE A 830 31.45 11.38 4.41
CA ILE A 830 32.19 10.53 5.34
C ILE A 830 32.93 9.42 4.58
N PHE A 831 32.26 8.71 3.66
CA PHE A 831 32.90 7.66 2.87
C PHE A 831 34.03 8.18 1.97
N ASP A 832 33.93 9.40 1.48
CA ASP A 832 35.00 10.06 0.72
C ASP A 832 36.23 10.38 1.59
N PHE A 833 36.09 10.48 2.92
CA PHE A 833 37.23 10.48 3.84
C PHE A 833 37.75 9.07 4.11
N LEU A 834 36.86 8.09 4.32
CA LEU A 834 37.24 6.72 4.68
C LEU A 834 37.96 5.99 3.54
N MET A 835 37.40 6.07 2.34
CA MET A 835 37.86 5.38 1.14
C MET A 835 37.60 6.29 -0.07
N PRO A 836 38.49 7.26 -0.34
CA PRO A 836 38.32 8.22 -1.43
C PRO A 836 38.05 7.53 -2.78
N GLY A 837 36.98 7.94 -3.47
CA GLY A 837 36.58 7.38 -4.76
C GLY A 837 35.74 6.10 -4.71
N TYR A 838 35.57 5.45 -3.55
CA TYR A 838 34.76 4.23 -3.41
C TYR A 838 33.30 4.43 -3.83
N LEU A 839 32.68 5.54 -3.40
CA LEU A 839 31.33 5.93 -3.79
C LEU A 839 31.31 6.92 -4.97
N LEU A 840 32.30 6.83 -5.87
CA LEU A 840 32.47 7.72 -7.02
C LEU A 840 32.65 9.20 -6.62
N THR A 841 32.70 10.10 -7.61
CA THR A 841 32.71 11.55 -7.37
C THR A 841 31.34 12.02 -6.88
N HIS A 842 31.30 13.10 -6.09
CA HIS A 842 30.05 13.68 -5.57
C HIS A 842 28.99 13.90 -6.65
N LYS A 843 29.38 14.37 -7.84
CA LYS A 843 28.47 14.60 -8.97
C LYS A 843 27.83 13.28 -9.43
N LYS A 844 28.65 12.25 -9.69
CA LYS A 844 28.16 10.94 -10.12
C LYS A 844 27.33 10.25 -9.03
N PHE A 845 27.75 10.35 -7.78
CA PHE A 845 27.00 9.84 -6.64
C PHE A 845 25.60 10.46 -6.54
N LYS A 846 25.52 11.79 -6.71
CA LYS A 846 24.26 12.51 -6.68
C LYS A 846 23.32 12.14 -7.83
N GLU A 847 23.86 12.02 -9.03
CA GLU A 847 23.08 11.62 -10.21
C GLU A 847 22.58 10.18 -10.07
N ARG A 848 23.45 9.25 -9.66
CA ARG A 848 23.17 7.82 -9.59
C ARG A 848 22.33 7.39 -8.39
N TYR A 849 22.59 7.95 -7.22
CA TYR A 849 21.92 7.55 -5.97
C TYR A 849 20.97 8.63 -5.47
N GLU A 850 21.46 9.84 -5.16
CA GLU A 850 20.64 10.84 -4.46
C GLU A 850 19.39 11.26 -5.24
N THR A 851 19.52 11.50 -6.55
CA THR A 851 18.40 11.96 -7.39
C THR A 851 17.37 10.84 -7.55
N GLN A 852 17.82 9.62 -7.86
CA GLN A 852 16.98 8.44 -8.08
C GLN A 852 16.25 8.03 -6.78
N ILE A 853 16.96 7.97 -5.65
CA ILE A 853 16.37 7.55 -4.36
C ILE A 853 15.44 8.62 -3.81
N VAL A 854 15.83 9.90 -3.81
CA VAL A 854 15.06 10.96 -3.12
C VAL A 854 13.94 11.51 -3.99
N ARG A 855 14.16 11.70 -5.30
CA ARG A 855 13.14 12.29 -6.19
C ARG A 855 12.26 11.24 -6.86
N GLU A 856 12.86 10.15 -7.31
CA GLU A 856 12.16 9.11 -8.08
C GLU A 856 11.69 7.95 -7.20
N GLN A 857 12.03 7.97 -5.90
CA GLN A 857 11.67 6.95 -4.90
C GLN A 857 12.08 5.53 -5.32
N ASP A 858 13.25 5.41 -5.97
CA ASP A 858 13.76 4.13 -6.45
C ASP A 858 14.38 3.31 -5.30
N GLU A 859 13.58 2.38 -4.78
CA GLU A 859 13.98 1.37 -3.77
C GLU A 859 15.14 0.48 -4.24
N ARG A 860 15.30 0.27 -5.56
CA ARG A 860 16.38 -0.55 -6.12
C ARG A 860 17.73 0.14 -5.90
N MET A 861 17.79 1.44 -6.17
CA MET A 861 19.01 2.24 -5.96
C MET A 861 19.36 2.37 -4.47
N LEU A 862 18.34 2.46 -3.60
CA LEU A 862 18.56 2.44 -2.15
C LEU A 862 19.16 1.10 -1.69
N THR A 863 18.62 -0.01 -2.19
CA THR A 863 19.14 -1.34 -1.91
C THR A 863 20.58 -1.48 -2.40
N ASN A 864 20.87 -1.02 -3.62
CA ASN A 864 22.22 -1.06 -4.19
C ASN A 864 23.23 -0.25 -3.35
N LEU A 865 22.86 0.96 -2.91
CA LEU A 865 23.70 1.78 -2.05
C LEU A 865 23.96 1.11 -0.68
N ARG A 866 22.93 0.48 -0.09
CA ARG A 866 23.07 -0.26 1.17
C ARG A 866 24.13 -1.36 1.08
N ARG A 867 24.14 -2.12 -0.02
CA ARG A 867 25.15 -3.18 -0.27
C ARG A 867 26.59 -2.62 -0.26
N HIS A 868 26.79 -1.41 -0.76
CA HIS A 868 28.11 -0.78 -0.77
C HIS A 868 28.56 -0.33 0.62
N VAL A 869 27.66 0.23 1.43
CA VAL A 869 28.06 0.94 2.66
C VAL A 869 28.00 0.09 3.92
N MET A 870 27.02 -0.82 4.03
CA MET A 870 26.77 -1.59 5.25
C MET A 870 27.95 -2.44 5.73
N PRO A 871 28.77 -3.07 4.87
CA PRO A 871 29.96 -3.81 5.31
C PRO A 871 30.97 -2.97 6.10
N PHE A 872 30.96 -1.65 5.91
CA PHE A 872 31.90 -0.71 6.50
C PHE A 872 31.28 0.11 7.64
N ILE A 873 30.10 -0.28 8.13
CA ILE A 873 29.41 0.37 9.24
C ILE A 873 29.09 -0.67 10.32
N LEU A 874 29.72 -0.55 11.48
CA LEU A 874 29.36 -1.33 12.66
C LEU A 874 28.47 -0.50 13.58
N ARG A 875 27.21 -0.93 13.77
CA ARG A 875 26.23 -0.25 14.63
C ARG A 875 25.57 -1.24 15.57
N ARG A 876 25.58 -0.91 16.88
CA ARG A 876 24.88 -1.66 17.93
C ARG A 876 24.10 -0.71 18.83
N MET A 877 22.92 -1.11 19.28
CA MET A 877 22.07 -0.31 20.16
C MET A 877 22.26 -0.68 21.62
N LYS A 878 22.07 0.27 22.56
CA LYS A 878 22.18 -0.01 24.01
C LYS A 878 21.33 -1.20 24.45
N LYS A 879 20.07 -1.24 24.00
CA LYS A 879 19.11 -2.31 24.30
C LYS A 879 19.56 -3.71 23.83
N ASP A 880 20.38 -3.77 22.77
CA ASP A 880 20.80 -5.02 22.16
C ASP A 880 22.00 -5.62 22.92
N VAL A 881 22.83 -4.76 23.54
CA VAL A 881 24.12 -5.17 24.14
C VAL A 881 24.24 -4.97 25.65
N LEU A 882 23.49 -4.06 26.26
CA LEU A 882 23.54 -3.79 27.70
C LEU A 882 22.27 -4.31 28.39
N LYS A 883 22.39 -5.45 29.08
CA LYS A 883 21.34 -6.01 29.93
C LYS A 883 21.35 -5.47 31.37
N GLU A 884 22.38 -4.69 31.73
CA GLU A 884 22.68 -4.27 33.11
C GLU A 884 22.43 -2.77 33.40
N LEU A 885 21.98 -1.99 32.42
CA LEU A 885 21.69 -0.57 32.66
C LEU A 885 20.44 -0.42 33.54
N PRO A 886 20.43 0.48 34.55
CA PRO A 886 19.24 0.82 35.31
C PRO A 886 18.10 1.33 34.41
N ASP A 887 16.87 1.35 34.93
CA ASP A 887 15.73 1.84 34.16
C ASP A 887 15.87 3.35 33.86
N LYS A 888 15.54 3.73 32.62
CA LYS A 888 15.33 5.13 32.23
C LYS A 888 13.84 5.40 32.19
N VAL A 889 13.36 6.31 33.04
CA VAL A 889 11.93 6.67 33.11
C VAL A 889 11.75 8.09 32.60
N GLU A 890 11.09 8.23 31.46
CA GLU A 890 10.72 9.53 30.88
C GLU A 890 9.31 9.93 31.32
N ARG A 891 9.14 11.15 31.84
CA ARG A 891 7.84 11.72 32.27
C ARG A 891 7.64 13.11 31.69
N LYS A 892 6.45 13.34 31.12
CA LYS A 892 5.97 14.67 30.76
C LYS A 892 5.38 15.35 32.01
N MET A 893 5.85 16.54 32.34
CA MET A 893 5.27 17.39 33.38
C MET A 893 4.66 18.63 32.75
N VAL A 894 3.37 18.84 33.01
CA VAL A 894 2.61 19.95 32.42
C VAL A 894 2.39 21.01 33.48
N SER A 895 2.84 22.23 33.20
CA SER A 895 2.60 23.40 34.04
C SER A 895 1.53 24.29 33.43
N ASP A 896 0.58 24.77 34.26
CA ASP A 896 -0.31 25.87 33.89
C ASP A 896 0.46 27.21 33.94
N MET A 897 0.06 28.17 33.09
CA MET A 897 0.59 29.54 33.16
C MET A 897 0.00 30.29 34.36
N THR A 898 0.73 31.27 34.89
CA THR A 898 0.11 32.21 35.85
C THR A 898 -0.98 33.03 35.14
N PRO A 899 -2.00 33.56 35.85
CA PRO A 899 -3.05 34.35 35.22
C PRO A 899 -2.54 35.57 34.44
N LYS A 900 -1.45 36.19 34.92
CA LYS A 900 -0.79 37.32 34.21
C LYS A 900 -0.02 36.82 32.99
N GLN A 901 0.70 35.70 33.10
CA GLN A 901 1.42 35.08 31.99
C GLN A 901 0.46 34.66 30.87
N GLU A 902 -0.65 34.00 31.19
CA GLU A 902 -1.66 33.55 30.23
C GLU A 902 -2.23 34.73 29.43
N LYS A 903 -2.62 35.81 30.11
CA LYS A 903 -3.14 37.02 29.45
C LYS A 903 -2.15 37.61 28.44
N ILE A 904 -0.87 37.67 28.80
CA ILE A 904 0.20 38.16 27.94
C ILE A 904 0.42 37.19 26.77
N TYR A 905 0.52 35.89 27.06
CA TYR A 905 0.74 34.87 26.06
C TYR A 905 -0.35 34.89 25.00
N GLN A 906 -1.64 34.94 25.40
CA GLN A 906 -2.76 35.01 24.46
C GLN A 906 -2.73 36.28 23.61
N ALA A 907 -2.41 37.44 24.19
CA ALA A 907 -2.27 38.68 23.43
C ALA A 907 -1.15 38.58 22.38
N TRP A 908 0.00 38.01 22.75
CA TRP A 908 1.11 37.78 21.83
C TRP A 908 0.80 36.69 20.79
N PHE A 909 0.05 35.66 21.15
CA PHE A 909 -0.36 34.61 20.24
C PHE A 909 -1.26 35.15 19.12
N VAL A 910 -2.29 35.93 19.47
CA VAL A 910 -3.17 36.58 18.48
C VAL A 910 -2.39 37.54 17.59
N ARG A 911 -1.47 38.33 18.16
CA ARG A 911 -0.58 39.22 17.38
C ARG A 911 0.30 38.42 16.42
N SER A 912 0.90 37.34 16.92
CA SER A 912 1.79 36.46 16.17
C SER A 912 1.07 35.76 15.01
N GLN A 913 -0.19 35.35 15.20
CA GLN A 913 -1.02 34.77 14.15
C GLN A 913 -1.29 35.77 13.01
N ARG A 914 -1.54 37.04 13.34
CA ARG A 914 -1.70 38.11 12.33
C ARG A 914 -0.40 38.40 11.59
N GLU A 915 0.72 38.49 12.31
CA GLU A 915 2.06 38.70 11.73
C GLU A 915 2.44 37.55 10.79
N PHE A 916 2.19 36.31 11.21
CA PHE A 916 2.36 35.10 10.40
C PHE A 916 1.53 35.14 9.12
N ALA A 917 0.23 35.40 9.22
CA ALA A 917 -0.67 35.44 8.07
C ALA A 917 -0.32 36.57 7.07
N ALA A 918 0.14 37.73 7.57
CA ALA A 918 0.57 38.84 6.74
C ALA A 918 1.87 38.52 5.99
N GLU A 919 2.87 37.95 6.66
CA GLU A 919 4.15 37.60 6.06
C GLU A 919 3.98 36.53 4.96
N LEU A 920 3.16 35.51 5.22
CA LEU A 920 2.90 34.43 4.28
C LEU A 920 2.22 34.93 2.99
N ARG A 921 1.33 35.92 3.10
CA ARG A 921 0.69 36.57 1.94
C ARG A 921 1.65 37.44 1.13
N ALA A 922 2.63 38.06 1.78
CA ALA A 922 3.53 39.01 1.14
C ALA A 922 4.66 38.33 0.35
N ASN A 923 5.33 37.34 0.96
CA ASN A 923 6.59 36.79 0.43
C ASN A 923 6.54 35.28 0.15
N GLY A 924 5.41 34.62 0.44
CA GLY A 924 5.26 33.16 0.35
C GLY A 924 6.05 32.41 1.42
N PHE A 925 5.79 31.10 1.56
CA PHE A 925 6.36 30.29 2.66
C PHE A 925 7.89 30.18 2.64
N GLY A 926 8.49 30.03 1.46
CA GLY A 926 9.94 29.80 1.31
C GLY A 926 10.80 30.96 1.83
N GLU A 927 10.48 32.20 1.45
CA GLU A 927 11.24 33.39 1.84
C GLU A 927 10.90 33.88 3.27
N SER A 928 9.72 33.51 3.78
CA SER A 928 9.20 33.95 5.09
C SER A 928 9.74 33.16 6.30
N ARG A 929 10.42 32.02 6.07
CA ARG A 929 10.85 31.07 7.12
C ARG A 929 11.59 31.70 8.29
N ILE A 930 12.52 32.62 8.03
CA ILE A 930 13.34 33.24 9.08
C ILE A 930 12.48 34.05 10.04
N LYS A 931 11.52 34.84 9.53
CA LYS A 931 10.61 35.63 10.36
C LYS A 931 9.63 34.75 11.12
N ILE A 932 9.13 33.68 10.51
CA ILE A 932 8.25 32.71 11.18
C ILE A 932 8.96 32.07 12.39
N LEU A 933 10.22 31.66 12.24
CA LEU A 933 11.02 31.11 13.34
C LEU A 933 11.25 32.15 14.45
N ALA A 934 11.42 33.43 14.10
CA ALA A 934 11.54 34.50 15.08
C ALA A 934 10.25 34.67 15.90
N ILE A 935 9.08 34.62 15.26
CA ILE A 935 7.77 34.67 15.93
C ILE A 935 7.60 33.50 16.90
N LEU A 936 7.87 32.27 16.45
CA LEU A 936 7.80 31.06 17.28
C LEU A 936 8.78 31.12 18.47
N THR A 937 9.97 31.68 18.25
CA THR A 937 10.96 31.86 19.32
C THR A 937 10.43 32.77 20.43
N ARG A 938 9.76 33.89 20.08
CA ARG A 938 9.15 34.80 21.07
C ARG A 938 8.06 34.11 21.88
N LEU A 939 7.17 33.36 21.21
CA LEU A 939 6.11 32.63 21.91
C LEU A 939 6.68 31.59 22.89
N ARG A 940 7.75 30.89 22.50
CA ARG A 940 8.45 29.93 23.38
C ARG A 940 9.10 30.62 24.58
N GLN A 941 9.72 31.79 24.38
CA GLN A 941 10.27 32.57 25.50
C GLN A 941 9.16 32.97 26.49
N ILE A 942 8.01 33.47 26.02
CA ILE A 942 6.89 33.85 26.90
C ILE A 942 6.28 32.63 27.61
N ALA A 943 6.23 31.47 26.94
CA ALA A 943 5.77 30.22 27.54
C ALA A 943 6.71 29.71 28.66
N CYS A 944 8.02 29.93 28.51
CA CYS A 944 9.02 29.64 29.53
C CYS A 944 8.96 30.65 30.69
N ASP A 945 9.17 31.93 30.40
CA ASP A 945 9.07 33.04 31.35
C ASP A 945 8.93 34.37 30.59
N PRO A 946 7.82 35.12 30.75
CA PRO A 946 7.64 36.40 30.07
C PRO A 946 8.74 37.44 30.41
N ALA A 947 9.38 37.36 31.57
CA ALA A 947 10.47 38.28 31.94
C ALA A 947 11.70 38.16 31.02
N MET A 948 11.89 37.03 30.32
CA MET A 948 12.98 36.87 29.34
C MET A 948 12.85 37.81 28.13
N PHE A 949 11.64 38.33 27.90
CA PHE A 949 11.31 39.13 26.73
C PHE A 949 10.65 40.48 27.08
N LEU A 950 9.93 40.56 28.20
CA LEU A 950 9.24 41.75 28.67
C LEU A 950 9.93 42.32 29.90
N GLU A 951 10.62 43.45 29.72
CA GLU A 951 11.22 44.19 30.82
C GLU A 951 10.16 44.64 31.83
N GLY A 952 10.46 44.48 33.13
CA GLY A 952 9.57 44.88 34.23
C GLY A 952 8.36 43.97 34.44
N TYR A 953 8.35 42.75 33.88
CA TYR A 953 7.29 41.79 34.14
C TYR A 953 7.40 41.16 35.54
N GLU A 954 6.38 41.37 36.38
CA GLU A 954 6.30 40.84 37.76
C GLU A 954 5.17 39.81 37.94
N GLY A 955 4.76 39.14 36.87
CA GLY A 955 3.61 38.23 36.90
C GLY A 955 3.91 36.77 37.23
N GLY A 956 5.18 36.43 37.48
CA GLY A 956 5.64 35.06 37.75
C GLY A 956 5.60 34.14 36.52
N SER A 957 6.18 32.95 36.64
CA SER A 957 6.15 31.91 35.60
C SER A 957 5.76 30.58 36.22
N GLY A 958 4.67 29.98 35.73
CA GLY A 958 4.19 28.71 36.29
C GLY A 958 5.17 27.55 36.11
N LYS A 959 6.03 27.62 35.07
CA LYS A 959 7.06 26.61 34.84
C LYS A 959 8.26 26.77 35.79
N LEU A 960 8.62 28.01 36.15
CA LEU A 960 9.62 28.25 37.20
C LEU A 960 9.11 27.80 38.57
N ASP A 961 7.83 28.03 38.85
CA ASP A 961 7.21 27.61 40.12
C ASP A 961 7.19 26.07 40.22
N MET A 962 6.85 25.37 39.14
CA MET A 962 6.96 23.90 39.06
C MET A 962 8.41 23.39 39.19
N LEU A 963 9.38 24.11 38.61
CA LEU A 963 10.80 23.75 38.75
C LEU A 963 11.28 23.86 40.19
N GLU A 964 10.89 24.93 40.88
CA GLU A 964 11.22 25.16 42.28
C GLU A 964 10.72 24.01 43.18
N GLU A 965 9.47 23.58 42.99
CA GLU A 965 8.88 22.44 43.72
C GLU A 965 9.65 21.15 43.43
N VAL A 966 9.81 20.79 42.15
CA VAL A 966 10.46 19.55 41.73
C VAL A 966 11.93 19.49 42.17
N VAL A 967 12.69 20.58 41.99
CA VAL A 967 14.10 20.63 42.39
C VAL A 967 14.22 20.64 43.91
N GLY A 968 13.36 21.36 44.63
CA GLY A 968 13.35 21.38 46.09
C GLY A 968 13.15 19.98 46.68
N GLU A 969 12.14 19.25 46.20
CA GLU A 969 11.87 17.88 46.63
C GLU A 969 13.00 16.91 46.25
N ALA A 970 13.50 16.99 45.02
CA ALA A 970 14.54 16.09 44.54
C ALA A 970 15.87 16.29 45.27
N VAL A 971 16.27 17.54 45.55
CA VAL A 971 17.49 17.84 46.33
C VAL A 971 17.32 17.40 47.78
N ALA A 972 16.14 17.57 48.38
CA ALA A 972 15.84 17.05 49.72
C ALA A 972 15.91 15.51 49.77
N GLY A 973 15.52 14.83 48.68
CA GLY A 973 15.65 13.40 48.48
C GLY A 973 17.07 12.90 48.17
N GLY A 974 18.06 13.81 48.08
CA GLY A 974 19.46 13.46 47.80
C GLY A 974 19.77 13.19 46.32
N HIS A 975 18.86 13.52 45.40
CA HIS A 975 19.08 13.40 43.96
C HIS A 975 20.03 14.48 43.44
N ARG A 976 20.75 14.15 42.36
CA ARG A 976 21.60 15.09 41.62
C ARG A 976 21.03 15.34 40.24
N ILE A 977 20.85 16.62 39.93
CA ILE A 977 19.94 17.07 38.88
C ILE A 977 20.71 17.81 37.79
N LEU A 978 20.50 17.42 36.54
CA LEU A 978 20.88 18.22 35.37
C LEU A 978 19.66 19.00 34.88
N VAL A 979 19.79 20.31 34.71
CA VAL A 979 18.73 21.14 34.13
C VAL A 979 19.21 21.70 32.79
N PHE A 980 18.52 21.30 31.73
CA PHE A 980 18.79 21.74 30.37
C PHE A 980 17.77 22.77 29.91
N SER A 981 18.25 23.84 29.27
CA SER A 981 17.44 24.81 28.54
C SER A 981 18.14 25.24 27.27
N GLN A 982 17.39 25.52 26.20
CA GLN A 982 17.97 26.08 24.99
C GLN A 982 18.34 27.58 25.13
N PHE A 983 17.73 28.28 26.10
CA PHE A 983 17.88 29.71 26.30
C PHE A 983 18.79 29.98 27.50
N THR A 984 19.95 30.62 27.26
CA THR A 984 20.88 30.96 28.36
C THR A 984 20.26 31.94 29.35
N THR A 985 19.44 32.88 28.89
CA THR A 985 18.69 33.79 29.77
C THR A 985 17.70 33.07 30.68
N MET A 986 17.12 31.94 30.23
CA MET A 986 16.26 31.12 31.09
C MET A 986 17.09 30.42 32.18
N LEU A 987 18.29 29.94 31.85
CA LEU A 987 19.19 29.36 32.85
C LEU A 987 19.63 30.40 33.89
N GLU A 988 19.79 31.67 33.51
CA GLU A 988 20.05 32.77 34.44
C GLU A 988 18.88 32.96 35.41
N HIS A 989 17.64 33.02 34.91
CA HIS A 989 16.43 33.14 35.73
C HIS A 989 16.23 31.93 36.66
N ILE A 990 16.47 30.71 36.16
CA ILE A 990 16.49 29.48 36.98
C ILE A 990 17.54 29.62 38.07
N GLY A 991 18.75 30.06 37.72
CA GLY A 991 19.84 30.26 38.65
C GLY A 991 19.55 31.33 39.72
N GLU A 992 18.78 32.37 39.40
CA GLU A 992 18.30 33.34 40.39
C GLU A 992 17.26 32.73 41.33
N ARG A 993 16.31 31.95 40.80
CA ARG A 993 15.31 31.27 41.63
C ARG A 993 15.94 30.26 42.58
N LEU A 994 16.90 29.45 42.11
CA LEU A 994 17.65 28.51 42.95
C LEU A 994 18.41 29.22 44.07
N LYS A 995 19.00 30.41 43.80
CA LYS A 995 19.65 31.22 44.84
C LYS A 995 18.65 31.71 45.89
N GLN A 996 17.46 32.15 45.49
CA GLN A 996 16.43 32.65 46.40
C GLN A 996 15.97 31.57 47.39
N ILE A 997 15.91 30.31 46.96
CA ILE A 997 15.54 29.16 47.80
C ILE A 997 16.75 28.47 48.45
N GLY A 998 17.96 29.01 48.30
CA GLY A 998 19.17 28.52 48.98
C GLY A 998 19.81 27.26 48.36
N ILE A 999 19.49 26.90 47.11
CA ILE A 999 20.08 25.75 46.40
C ILE A 999 21.29 26.19 45.58
N THR A 1000 22.43 25.55 45.83
CA THR A 1000 23.66 25.78 45.06
C THR A 1000 23.64 25.02 43.74
N TYR A 1001 24.26 25.61 42.71
CA TYR A 1001 24.35 25.00 41.38
C TYR A 1001 25.67 25.33 40.68
N TYR A 1002 26.03 24.47 39.71
CA TYR A 1002 27.01 24.79 38.67
C TYR A 1002 26.32 25.30 37.40
N TYR A 1003 27.04 26.08 36.58
CA TYR A 1003 26.53 26.61 35.32
C TYR A 1003 27.52 26.34 34.18
N LEU A 1004 27.03 25.91 33.01
CA LEU A 1004 27.84 25.61 31.83
C LEU A 1004 27.12 25.99 30.53
N ASP A 1005 27.81 26.81 29.73
CA ASP A 1005 27.37 27.21 28.40
C ASP A 1005 28.48 27.14 27.33
N GLY A 1006 28.16 27.65 26.14
CA GLY A 1006 29.11 27.70 25.02
C GLY A 1006 30.29 28.65 25.22
N ALA A 1007 30.17 29.65 26.10
CA ALA A 1007 31.23 30.61 26.41
C ALA A 1007 32.22 30.08 27.45
N THR A 1008 31.82 29.05 28.20
CA THR A 1008 32.65 28.41 29.23
C THR A 1008 33.93 27.80 28.62
N PRO A 1009 35.14 28.21 29.05
CA PRO A 1009 36.40 27.67 28.54
C PRO A 1009 36.54 26.16 28.74
N ALA A 1010 37.25 25.49 27.82
CA ALA A 1010 37.34 24.02 27.81
C ALA A 1010 37.92 23.40 29.10
N LEU A 1011 38.97 24.01 29.67
CA LEU A 1011 39.57 23.53 30.93
C LEU A 1011 38.62 23.71 32.12
N GLU A 1012 37.93 24.86 32.17
CA GLU A 1012 36.96 25.15 33.23
C GLU A 1012 35.76 24.20 33.15
N ARG A 1013 35.31 23.89 31.93
CA ARG A 1013 34.26 22.89 31.69
C ARG A 1013 34.59 21.53 32.32
N ILE A 1014 35.82 21.05 32.13
CA ILE A 1014 36.28 19.77 32.68
C ILE A 1014 36.31 19.84 34.22
N ARG A 1015 36.79 20.95 34.77
CA ARG A 1015 36.82 21.18 36.22
C ARG A 1015 35.41 21.07 36.82
N LEU A 1016 34.43 21.76 36.24
CA LEU A 1016 33.03 21.74 36.69
C LEU A 1016 32.42 20.33 36.62
N VAL A 1017 32.64 19.61 35.52
CA VAL A 1017 32.16 18.22 35.35
C VAL A 1017 32.76 17.29 36.40
N LYS A 1018 34.08 17.39 36.66
CA LYS A 1018 34.75 16.58 37.70
C LYS A 1018 34.20 16.89 39.09
N MET A 1019 34.00 18.17 39.42
CA MET A 1019 33.44 18.57 40.71
C MET A 1019 31.99 18.12 40.90
N PHE A 1020 31.18 18.16 39.83
CA PHE A 1020 29.81 17.68 39.88
C PHE A 1020 29.73 16.16 40.10
N ASN A 1021 30.51 15.38 39.33
CA ASN A 1021 30.55 13.92 39.49
C ASN A 1021 31.11 13.49 40.86
N ALA A 1022 31.97 14.31 41.48
CA ALA A 1022 32.46 14.08 42.84
C ALA A 1022 31.39 14.30 43.94
N GLY A 1023 30.24 14.89 43.60
CA GLY A 1023 29.10 15.04 44.49
C GLY A 1023 29.06 16.33 45.32
N ASN A 1024 29.78 17.37 44.90
CA ASN A 1024 29.92 18.60 45.70
C ASN A 1024 28.66 19.49 45.71
N ILE A 1025 27.88 19.50 44.63
CA ILE A 1025 26.74 20.41 44.43
C ILE A 1025 25.60 19.63 43.76
N PRO A 1026 24.34 19.80 44.20
CA PRO A 1026 23.24 18.95 43.75
C PRO A 1026 22.68 19.29 42.37
N VAL A 1027 22.85 20.52 41.86
CA VAL A 1027 22.25 20.96 40.60
C VAL A 1027 23.31 21.44 39.59
N PHE A 1028 23.15 21.08 38.32
CA PHE A 1028 23.97 21.57 37.22
C PHE A 1028 23.10 22.14 36.09
N LEU A 1029 23.17 23.45 35.89
CA LEU A 1029 22.51 24.19 34.80
C LEU A 1029 23.37 24.12 33.53
N ILE A 1030 22.83 23.58 32.45
CA ILE A 1030 23.58 23.37 31.20
C ILE A 1030 22.75 23.84 30.01
N SER A 1031 23.31 24.71 29.17
CA SER A 1031 22.66 25.03 27.90
C SER A 1031 22.58 23.78 27.00
N LEU A 1032 21.44 23.55 26.35
CA LEU A 1032 21.18 22.32 25.60
C LEU A 1032 22.24 22.04 24.53
N LYS A 1033 22.69 23.09 23.82
CA LYS A 1033 23.78 23.00 22.83
C LYS A 1033 25.14 22.63 23.44
N ALA A 1034 25.44 23.11 24.64
CA ALA A 1034 26.68 22.74 25.33
C ALA A 1034 26.57 21.34 25.96
N GLY A 1035 25.37 20.93 26.39
CA GLY A 1035 25.07 19.58 26.88
C GLY A 1035 25.18 18.49 25.82
N GLY A 1036 24.96 18.84 24.55
CA GLY A 1036 25.18 17.95 23.39
C GLY A 1036 26.65 17.54 23.20
N THR A 1037 27.62 18.18 23.87
CA THR A 1037 29.05 18.04 23.58
C THR A 1037 29.77 16.98 24.41
N GLY A 1038 29.54 15.69 24.19
CA GLY A 1038 30.49 14.67 24.65
C GLY A 1038 30.63 14.38 26.16
N LEU A 1039 30.09 15.22 27.05
CA LEU A 1039 30.42 15.25 28.50
C LEU A 1039 29.97 13.99 29.26
N ASN A 1040 30.79 13.51 30.21
CA ASN A 1040 30.44 12.40 31.09
C ASN A 1040 29.85 12.91 32.42
N LEU A 1041 28.54 12.75 32.64
CA LEU A 1041 27.79 13.29 33.78
C LEU A 1041 27.03 12.20 34.56
N THR A 1042 27.61 11.00 34.69
CA THR A 1042 27.01 9.85 35.40
C THR A 1042 26.73 10.09 36.88
N GLY A 1043 27.22 11.20 37.46
CA GLY A 1043 26.86 11.59 38.82
C GLY A 1043 25.38 11.93 38.99
N ALA A 1044 24.71 12.42 37.94
CA ALA A 1044 23.29 12.76 37.99
C ALA A 1044 22.38 11.54 37.80
N ASP A 1045 21.29 11.49 38.54
CA ASP A 1045 20.22 10.50 38.44
C ASP A 1045 18.88 11.13 38.02
N MET A 1046 18.80 12.47 37.96
CA MET A 1046 17.66 13.19 37.44
C MET A 1046 18.08 14.19 36.34
N VAL A 1047 17.29 14.23 35.25
CA VAL A 1047 17.48 15.14 34.12
C VAL A 1047 16.18 15.88 33.86
N ILE A 1048 16.23 17.21 33.86
CA ILE A 1048 15.11 18.09 33.58
C ILE A 1048 15.37 18.81 32.26
N HIS A 1049 14.53 18.58 31.26
CA HIS A 1049 14.44 19.41 30.06
C HIS A 1049 13.40 20.49 30.32
N PHE A 1050 13.87 21.71 30.56
CA PHE A 1050 13.00 22.83 30.92
C PHE A 1050 12.14 23.29 29.75
N ASP A 1051 12.65 23.20 28.52
CA ASP A 1051 11.94 23.60 27.32
C ASP A 1051 12.15 22.58 26.18
N PRO A 1052 11.10 22.26 25.39
CA PRO A 1052 11.21 21.29 24.33
C PRO A 1052 12.01 21.86 23.16
N TRP A 1053 12.88 21.05 22.58
CA TRP A 1053 13.62 21.35 21.35
C TRP A 1053 12.83 20.92 20.11
N TRP A 1054 13.28 21.25 18.90
CA TRP A 1054 12.59 20.79 17.68
C TRP A 1054 12.94 19.34 17.34
N ASN A 1055 14.18 18.92 17.60
CA ASN A 1055 14.68 17.58 17.29
C ASN A 1055 14.84 16.75 18.58
N PRO A 1056 14.06 15.68 18.78
CA PRO A 1056 14.14 14.85 19.99
C PRO A 1056 15.52 14.22 20.20
N ALA A 1057 16.27 13.93 19.13
CA ALA A 1057 17.60 13.34 19.23
C ALA A 1057 18.61 14.23 19.97
N VAL A 1058 18.43 15.57 19.95
CA VAL A 1058 19.30 16.50 20.70
C VAL A 1058 19.01 16.41 22.21
N GLU A 1059 17.74 16.27 22.59
CA GLU A 1059 17.34 16.05 23.98
C GLU A 1059 17.82 14.67 24.47
N ASP A 1060 17.67 13.64 23.64
CA ASP A 1060 18.14 12.28 23.94
C ASP A 1060 19.66 12.26 24.11
N GLN A 1061 20.41 12.95 23.23
CA GLN A 1061 21.87 13.08 23.34
C GLN A 1061 22.31 13.76 24.65
N ALA A 1062 21.54 14.75 25.13
CA ALA A 1062 21.81 15.44 26.39
C ALA A 1062 21.44 14.55 27.60
N THR A 1063 20.27 13.89 27.57
CA THR A 1063 19.84 12.90 28.57
C THR A 1063 20.84 11.76 28.71
N ASP A 1064 21.31 11.26 27.58
CA ASP A 1064 22.31 10.21 27.47
C ASP A 1064 23.65 10.63 28.07
N ARG A 1065 23.87 11.87 28.53
CA ARG A 1065 25.08 12.28 29.28
C ARG A 1065 25.06 11.77 30.72
N ALA A 1066 23.88 11.62 31.31
CA ALA A 1066 23.66 10.97 32.61
C ALA A 1066 23.37 9.47 32.47
N TYR A 1067 22.62 9.07 31.43
CA TYR A 1067 22.28 7.67 31.15
C TYR A 1067 23.37 6.96 30.32
N ARG A 1068 24.50 6.66 30.97
CA ARG A 1068 25.67 5.98 30.38
C ARG A 1068 26.17 4.83 31.23
N LEU A 1069 27.02 4.01 30.61
CA LEU A 1069 27.80 2.99 31.30
C LEU A 1069 28.58 3.62 32.47
N GLY A 1070 28.35 3.11 33.69
CA GLY A 1070 28.84 3.69 34.94
C GLY A 1070 27.73 4.32 35.82
N GLN A 1071 26.54 4.51 35.26
CA GLN A 1071 25.34 4.87 36.02
C GLN A 1071 24.88 3.69 36.90
N LYS A 1072 24.63 3.95 38.18
CA LYS A 1072 24.18 2.95 39.17
C LYS A 1072 22.73 3.14 39.60
N ASN A 1073 22.17 4.32 39.37
CA ASN A 1073 20.80 4.68 39.77
C ASN A 1073 19.86 4.70 38.56
N ASN A 1074 18.57 4.47 38.80
CA ASN A 1074 17.54 4.70 37.79
C ASN A 1074 17.54 6.18 37.40
N VAL A 1075 17.55 6.47 36.09
CA VAL A 1075 17.60 7.85 35.59
C VAL A 1075 16.18 8.34 35.32
N GLN A 1076 15.77 9.38 36.04
CA GLN A 1076 14.50 10.05 35.82
C GLN A 1076 14.67 11.22 34.86
N VAL A 1077 13.88 11.25 33.80
CA VAL A 1077 13.92 12.30 32.79
C VAL A 1077 12.58 13.03 32.79
N LEU A 1078 12.59 14.29 33.17
CA LEU A 1078 11.40 15.14 33.27
C LEU A 1078 11.40 16.14 32.12
N LYS A 1079 10.35 16.14 31.31
CA LYS A 1079 10.16 17.10 30.22
C LYS A 1079 9.07 18.09 30.59
N PHE A 1080 9.44 19.35 30.77
CA PHE A 1080 8.53 20.41 31.22
C PHE A 1080 7.84 21.07 30.03
N ILE A 1081 6.51 21.11 30.05
CA ILE A 1081 5.69 21.65 28.96
C ILE A 1081 4.64 22.61 29.52
N THR A 1082 4.58 23.84 29.02
CA THR A 1082 3.53 24.78 29.41
C THR A 1082 2.23 24.50 28.64
N LYS A 1083 1.13 24.26 29.37
CA LYS A 1083 -0.18 23.92 28.79
C LYS A 1083 -0.75 25.05 27.94
N GLY A 1084 -1.42 24.70 26.83
CA GLY A 1084 -2.11 25.70 26.00
C GLY A 1084 -1.16 26.65 25.26
N THR A 1085 0.11 26.25 25.11
CA THR A 1085 1.13 27.02 24.41
C THR A 1085 1.67 26.28 23.19
N VAL A 1086 2.54 26.94 22.43
CA VAL A 1086 3.24 26.36 21.29
C VAL A 1086 4.15 25.20 21.70
N GLU A 1087 4.60 25.14 22.95
CA GLU A 1087 5.44 24.03 23.44
C GLU A 1087 4.70 22.70 23.44
N GLU A 1088 3.41 22.69 23.79
CA GLU A 1088 2.58 21.49 23.77
C GLU A 1088 2.47 20.93 22.35
N LYS A 1089 2.32 21.81 21.35
CA LYS A 1089 2.28 21.42 19.95
C LYS A 1089 3.62 20.94 19.42
N ILE A 1090 4.72 21.57 19.85
CA ILE A 1090 6.07 21.10 19.51
C ILE A 1090 6.28 19.68 20.04
N TYR A 1091 5.87 19.43 21.29
CA TYR A 1091 5.92 18.09 21.88
C TYR A 1091 5.04 17.08 21.14
N GLU A 1092 3.79 17.43 20.81
CA GLU A 1092 2.91 16.57 20.01
C GLU A 1092 3.51 16.24 18.63
N LEU A 1093 4.16 17.21 17.97
CA LEU A 1093 4.86 16.98 16.71
C LEU A 1093 6.09 16.07 16.87
N GLN A 1094 6.85 16.20 17.96
CA GLN A 1094 7.95 15.27 18.27
C GLN A 1094 7.42 13.84 18.38
N GLU A 1095 6.35 13.61 19.14
CA GLU A 1095 5.78 12.28 19.38
C GLU A 1095 5.20 11.67 18.09
N LYS A 1096 4.45 12.45 17.29
CA LYS A 1096 3.97 12.00 15.97
C LYS A 1096 5.13 11.52 15.10
N LYS A 1097 6.23 12.26 15.04
CA LYS A 1097 7.38 11.90 14.19
C LYS A 1097 8.25 10.80 14.78
N LYS A 1098 8.36 10.66 16.11
CA LYS A 1098 9.09 9.56 16.76
C LYS A 1098 8.53 8.20 16.29
N SER A 1099 7.21 8.06 16.19
CA SER A 1099 6.54 6.85 15.69
C SER A 1099 6.81 6.52 14.20
N LEU A 1100 7.05 7.55 13.38
CA LEU A 1100 7.35 7.41 11.94
C LEU A 1100 8.85 7.15 11.69
N ILE A 1101 9.72 7.76 12.50
CA ILE A 1101 11.19 7.61 12.43
C ILE A 1101 11.62 6.21 12.88
N ASP A 1102 10.93 5.60 13.83
CA ASP A 1102 11.19 4.21 14.24
C ASP A 1102 10.92 3.18 13.13
N GLN A 1103 10.14 3.54 12.10
CA GLN A 1103 9.86 2.68 10.93
C GLN A 1103 10.82 2.93 9.75
N MET A 1104 11.55 4.05 9.73
CA MET A 1104 12.42 4.46 8.64
C MET A 1104 13.68 5.10 9.22
N ILE A 1105 14.71 4.28 9.45
CA ILE A 1105 16.05 4.65 9.96
C ILE A 1105 16.47 6.06 9.50
N GLN A 1106 16.40 7.06 10.39
CA GLN A 1106 17.30 8.22 10.46
C GLN A 1106 16.99 9.15 11.66
N PRO A 1107 17.82 9.13 12.72
CA PRO A 1107 17.84 10.20 13.72
C PRO A 1107 18.82 11.30 13.30
N GLY A 1108 18.32 12.52 13.12
CA GLY A 1108 19.18 13.71 12.94
C GLY A 1108 18.62 14.83 12.06
N ASP A 1109 17.40 14.70 11.53
CA ASP A 1109 16.82 15.68 10.61
C ASP A 1109 16.82 17.10 11.22
N ASN A 1110 17.21 18.10 10.43
CA ASN A 1110 17.01 19.51 10.74
C ASN A 1110 15.49 19.77 10.64
N PHE A 1111 14.77 19.36 11.68
CA PHE A 1111 13.31 19.23 11.80
C PHE A 1111 12.57 20.42 11.17
N LEU A 1112 13.08 21.62 11.42
CA LEU A 1112 12.56 22.89 10.92
C LEU A 1112 12.56 23.03 9.39
N SER A 1113 13.48 22.40 8.67
CA SER A 1113 13.63 22.52 7.21
C SER A 1113 12.64 21.67 6.41
N LYS A 1114 12.11 20.61 7.03
CA LYS A 1114 11.11 19.69 6.46
C LYS A 1114 9.70 19.89 7.01
N LEU A 1115 9.51 20.80 7.98
CA LEU A 1115 8.16 21.16 8.42
C LEU A 1115 7.36 21.67 7.23
N SER A 1116 6.23 21.02 6.95
CA SER A 1116 5.31 21.44 5.88
C SER A 1116 4.66 22.77 6.25
N GLU A 1117 4.09 23.45 5.26
CA GLU A 1117 3.35 24.68 5.52
C GLU A 1117 2.18 24.42 6.48
N GLU A 1118 1.51 23.27 6.31
CA GLU A 1118 0.42 22.80 7.16
C GLU A 1118 0.90 22.55 8.59
N GLU A 1119 2.01 21.83 8.79
CA GLU A 1119 2.56 21.57 10.13
C GLU A 1119 2.93 22.86 10.87
N ILE A 1120 3.45 23.87 10.15
CA ILE A 1120 3.71 25.19 10.74
C ILE A 1120 2.40 25.94 11.03
N ARG A 1121 1.39 25.86 10.15
CA ARG A 1121 0.07 26.47 10.38
C ARG A 1121 -0.62 25.88 11.61
N GLU A 1122 -0.54 24.56 11.82
CA GLU A 1122 -1.06 23.87 13.00
C GLU A 1122 -0.50 24.47 14.30
N LEU A 1123 0.76 24.94 14.31
CA LEU A 1123 1.35 25.61 15.48
C LEU A 1123 0.61 26.90 15.88
N PHE A 1124 -0.08 27.56 14.93
CA PHE A 1124 -0.79 28.83 15.13
C PHE A 1124 -2.33 28.70 15.22
N GLU A 1125 -2.90 27.50 15.13
CA GLU A 1125 -4.35 27.29 15.26
C GLU A 1125 -4.81 27.30 16.74
N GLN A 1126 -5.96 27.89 17.06
CA GLN A 1126 -6.56 27.76 18.41
C GLN A 1126 -7.38 26.47 18.45
N ARG A 1127 -7.29 25.73 19.56
CA ARG A 1127 -8.23 24.64 19.86
C ARG A 1127 -9.56 25.19 20.34
#